data_AF-A0A1V5YQ99-F1
#
_entry.id   AF-A0A1V5YQ99-F1
#
_cell.length_a   1.000
_cell.length_b   1.000
_cell.length_c   1.000
_cell.angle_alpha   90.00
_cell.angle_beta   90.00
_cell.angle_gamma   90.00
#
_symmetry.space_group_name_H-M   'P 1'
#
loop_
_entity.id
_entity.type
_entity.pdbx_description
1 polymer ?
#
loop_
_entity_poly.entity_id
_entity_poly.type
_entity_poly.pdbx_seq_one_letter_code
_entity_poly.pdbx_strand_id
1 'polypeptide(L)'
;MYATGGRGGTVLYVTKLTDDGSEGTLRWAITQNYPRTVLFKVSGIIELTSDLRIRNGNLTIAGQTAPGDGITVKNFPVVIATDNVIIRYMRFRMGDEAVPLNPTYDWDGADALWGKERSNIILDHCTMSWSVDEASSFYDNKNFTMQWCIIAESLRASVHGKGTHGYGGIWGGQNASFHHNLLFSHESRTPRFNGSRYSGKPELEMVDYRNNVVYNWGGNNAYGAEGGSYNIVNNYYKPGPASGSSSKRRFLQPYSNNGVYGQFYMSGNVMHGNANITNNNWAGVSMGGSFPAGTTLNDLKSETEFSVDNPINTHTAEEAFEKVLLYSGASLARDTLDRRYVNETRLGIATAVGSNGSTGGLIDTQADAGGFPVYNSLEAPTDSDNDGIPDGWLNDKFPGKSATDLNDLGYTYLEVYLNDLVAHITEGQGYEAPPVSEYIDLFCGDVPTEIPVVLPEELSNLITDGALGTEDRTGKTDGCFSNNNFAWRTSDVTFTLPANTVISANFASNGTRFVHLTLDEEPYGNTYNLKNGSCEPVFLDLNNAENAQLRIQSFGSDGITYSQFSIPNLCIRQKIAMSVKTVKDDRISQVIITRDEIIADAQSIEIYNVNGQLLKLQHHVSSIQITDLNKGVYIARIVLKDGSKENVKFVR
;
A
#
# COMPACT_ATOMS: atom_id res chain seq x y z
N MET A 1 11.01 7.47 -19.89
CA MET A 1 10.65 8.07 -18.59
C MET A 1 10.87 9.58 -18.67
N TYR A 2 9.85 10.39 -18.41
CA TYR A 2 9.92 11.86 -18.58
C TYR A 2 10.65 12.56 -17.42
N ALA A 3 10.38 12.13 -16.18
CA ALA A 3 11.09 12.63 -15.01
C ALA A 3 12.45 11.94 -14.86
N THR A 4 13.48 12.74 -14.61
CA THR A 4 14.83 12.28 -14.30
C THR A 4 15.27 12.71 -12.91
N GLY A 5 14.54 13.62 -12.27
CA GLY A 5 14.89 14.17 -10.96
C GLY A 5 16.32 14.70 -10.94
N GLY A 6 17.08 14.29 -9.92
CA GLY A 6 18.48 14.66 -9.70
C GLY A 6 19.53 13.83 -10.44
N ARG A 7 19.16 12.98 -11.40
CA ARG A 7 20.07 12.03 -12.07
C ARG A 7 21.38 12.69 -12.53
N GLY A 8 22.51 12.07 -12.16
CA GLY A 8 23.86 12.55 -12.48
C GLY A 8 24.26 13.87 -11.81
N GLY A 9 23.42 14.38 -10.91
CA GLY A 9 23.67 15.57 -10.12
C GLY A 9 24.46 15.31 -8.84
N THR A 10 24.59 16.36 -8.02
CA THR A 10 25.30 16.31 -6.75
C THR A 10 24.49 15.59 -5.67
N VAL A 11 25.14 14.77 -4.86
CA VAL A 11 24.55 14.18 -3.65
C VAL A 11 24.60 15.18 -2.49
N LEU A 12 23.46 15.39 -1.84
CA LEU A 12 23.34 16.21 -0.64
C LEU A 12 22.76 15.38 0.49
N TYR A 13 23.34 15.53 1.69
CA TYR A 13 22.88 14.81 2.87
C TYR A 13 22.10 15.70 3.82
N VAL A 14 20.92 15.23 4.22
CA VAL A 14 20.23 15.71 5.41
C VAL A 14 20.83 15.01 6.62
N THR A 15 21.42 15.78 7.52
CA THR A 15 22.08 15.35 8.76
C THR A 15 21.46 15.97 10.01
N LYS A 16 20.49 16.87 9.84
CA LYS A 16 19.79 17.57 10.92
C LYS A 16 18.28 17.57 10.64
N LEU A 17 17.50 17.40 11.72
CA LEU A 17 16.03 17.50 11.67
C LEU A 17 15.52 18.94 11.86
N THR A 18 16.41 19.91 12.14
CA THR A 18 16.03 21.32 12.25
C THR A 18 15.62 21.90 10.91
N ASP A 19 14.80 22.95 10.95
CA ASP A 19 14.31 23.68 9.77
C ASP A 19 14.90 25.11 9.69
N ASP A 20 16.13 25.28 10.16
CA ASP A 20 16.80 26.59 10.27
C ASP A 20 17.45 27.08 8.96
N GLY A 21 17.39 26.28 7.89
CA GLY A 21 17.99 26.58 6.59
C GLY A 21 19.52 26.45 6.55
N SER A 22 20.16 25.98 7.62
CA SER A 22 21.59 25.68 7.62
C SER A 22 21.91 24.41 6.82
N GLU A 23 23.16 24.31 6.36
CA GLU A 23 23.65 23.11 5.68
C GLU A 23 23.42 21.84 6.53
N GLY A 24 22.99 20.77 5.85
CA GLY A 24 22.54 19.53 6.48
C GLY A 24 21.06 19.48 6.82
N THR A 25 20.28 20.54 6.59
CA THR A 25 18.81 20.50 6.73
C THR A 25 18.12 20.19 5.40
N LEU A 26 16.90 19.64 5.45
CA LEU A 26 16.08 19.43 4.24
C LEU A 26 15.81 20.76 3.52
N ARG A 27 15.49 21.83 4.27
CA ARG A 27 15.25 23.16 3.70
C ARG A 27 16.46 23.65 2.90
N TRP A 28 17.66 23.56 3.47
CA TRP A 28 18.87 23.91 2.74
C TRP A 28 19.05 23.10 1.46
N ALA A 29 18.91 21.78 1.53
CA ALA A 29 19.12 20.89 0.39
C ALA A 29 18.16 21.18 -0.78
N ILE A 30 16.88 21.44 -0.50
CA ILE A 30 15.91 21.74 -1.56
C ILE A 30 16.10 23.14 -2.17
N THR A 31 16.74 24.08 -1.45
CA THR A 31 17.03 25.43 -1.98
C THR A 31 18.26 25.50 -2.89
N GLN A 32 19.03 24.43 -3.01
CA GLN A 32 20.16 24.41 -3.94
C GLN A 32 19.67 24.44 -5.40
N ASN A 33 20.40 25.15 -6.26
CA ASN A 33 20.02 25.43 -7.65
C ASN A 33 20.91 24.71 -8.67
N TYR A 34 21.04 23.40 -8.50
CA TYR A 34 21.72 22.49 -9.42
C TYR A 34 21.02 21.12 -9.37
N PRO A 35 21.20 20.25 -10.39
CA PRO A 35 20.72 18.88 -10.33
C PRO A 35 21.26 18.17 -9.09
N ARG A 36 20.38 17.56 -8.29
CA ARG A 36 20.77 16.98 -7.00
C ARG A 36 19.88 15.86 -6.53
N THR A 37 20.49 14.92 -5.83
CA THR A 37 19.81 13.84 -5.11
C THR A 37 20.02 14.05 -3.62
N VAL A 38 18.93 14.23 -2.89
CA VAL A 38 18.92 14.44 -1.43
C VAL A 38 18.71 13.10 -0.73
N LEU A 39 19.68 12.72 0.08
CA LEU A 39 19.72 11.51 0.89
C LEU A 39 19.70 11.88 2.38
N PHE A 40 19.46 10.91 3.25
CA PHE A 40 19.30 11.13 4.69
C PHE A 40 20.30 10.30 5.48
N LYS A 41 21.05 10.94 6.39
CA LYS A 41 21.88 10.27 7.42
C LYS A 41 21.20 10.26 8.81
N VAL A 42 19.98 10.77 8.88
CA VAL A 42 19.15 10.82 10.09
C VAL A 42 17.73 10.44 9.73
N SER A 43 16.95 10.05 10.72
CA SER A 43 15.50 9.87 10.60
C SER A 43 14.77 10.53 11.76
N GLY A 44 13.47 10.75 11.56
CA GLY A 44 12.63 11.45 12.52
C GLY A 44 11.76 12.52 11.91
N ILE A 45 11.27 13.41 12.78
CA ILE A 45 10.33 14.47 12.43
C ILE A 45 11.08 15.78 12.18
N ILE A 46 10.89 16.33 10.99
CA ILE A 46 11.30 17.69 10.63
C ILE A 46 10.10 18.61 10.90
N GLU A 47 10.22 19.43 11.93
CA GLU A 47 9.21 20.42 12.29
C GLU A 47 9.41 21.69 11.46
N LEU A 48 8.54 21.90 10.47
CA LEU A 48 8.65 23.10 9.65
C LEU A 48 8.31 24.35 10.47
N THR A 49 9.00 25.43 10.14
CA THR A 49 8.79 26.78 10.70
C THR A 49 8.00 27.69 9.75
N SER A 50 7.87 27.28 8.48
CA SER A 50 7.07 27.91 7.43
C SER A 50 6.90 26.93 6.25
N ASP A 51 6.09 27.28 5.25
CA ASP A 51 6.00 26.52 3.98
C ASP A 51 7.36 26.03 3.49
N LEU A 52 7.41 24.75 3.09
CA LEU A 52 8.57 24.18 2.43
C LEU A 52 8.32 24.16 0.92
N ARG A 53 8.74 25.22 0.23
CA ARG A 53 8.52 25.39 -1.21
C ARG A 53 9.73 24.94 -2.03
N ILE A 54 9.57 23.88 -2.81
CA ILE A 54 10.57 23.35 -3.73
C ILE A 54 10.53 24.20 -5.01
N ARG A 55 11.48 25.12 -5.15
CA ARG A 55 11.54 26.08 -6.28
C ARG A 55 12.59 25.76 -7.34
N ASN A 56 13.55 24.89 -7.01
CA ASN A 56 14.63 24.53 -7.91
C ASN A 56 14.46 23.05 -8.31
N GLY A 57 14.22 22.82 -9.60
CA GLY A 57 13.96 21.50 -10.17
C GLY A 57 15.21 20.63 -10.28
N ASN A 58 15.09 19.55 -11.06
CA ASN A 58 16.11 18.51 -11.20
C ASN A 58 16.50 17.94 -9.83
N LEU A 59 15.49 17.52 -9.09
CA LEU A 59 15.59 17.13 -7.69
C LEU A 59 15.07 15.71 -7.51
N THR A 60 15.85 14.85 -6.87
CA THR A 60 15.35 13.63 -6.25
C THR A 60 15.46 13.76 -4.74
N ILE A 61 14.39 13.46 -4.00
CA ILE A 61 14.43 13.29 -2.54
C ILE A 61 14.19 11.81 -2.24
N ALA A 62 15.22 11.13 -1.76
CA ALA A 62 15.22 9.68 -1.58
C ALA A 62 15.05 9.30 -0.10
N GLY A 63 13.80 9.37 0.40
CA GLY A 63 13.46 9.06 1.79
C GLY A 63 13.81 7.64 2.22
N GLN A 64 13.93 6.70 1.29
CA GLN A 64 14.33 5.31 1.57
C GLN A 64 15.77 5.17 2.05
N THR A 65 16.57 6.23 1.99
CA THR A 65 17.93 6.24 2.56
C THR A 65 17.98 6.59 4.03
N ALA A 66 16.89 7.12 4.59
CA ALA A 66 16.82 7.46 6.00
C ALA A 66 16.97 6.18 6.86
N PRO A 67 17.86 6.15 7.85
CA PRO A 67 18.03 5.00 8.73
C PRO A 67 16.81 4.81 9.65
N GLY A 68 16.56 3.61 10.18
CA GLY A 68 15.47 3.41 11.17
C GLY A 68 14.07 3.72 10.62
N ASP A 69 13.28 4.52 11.35
CA ASP A 69 11.83 4.70 11.09
C ASP A 69 11.49 5.66 9.93
N GLY A 70 12.50 6.23 9.25
CA GLY A 70 12.33 7.13 8.11
C GLY A 70 12.00 8.59 8.46
N ILE A 71 11.65 9.39 7.46
CA ILE A 71 11.50 10.85 7.59
C ILE A 71 10.04 11.28 7.47
N THR A 72 9.63 12.11 8.43
CA THR A 72 8.34 12.78 8.45
C THR A 72 8.52 14.29 8.49
N VAL A 73 7.74 15.02 7.69
CA VAL A 73 7.67 16.48 7.69
C VAL A 73 6.33 16.91 8.29
N LYS A 74 6.32 17.87 9.21
CA LYS A 74 5.09 18.36 9.86
C LYS A 74 4.97 19.88 9.91
N ASN A 75 3.85 20.37 10.46
CA ASN A 75 3.48 21.75 10.77
C ASN A 75 3.02 22.63 9.60
N PHE A 76 3.68 22.55 8.44
CA PHE A 76 3.37 23.45 7.31
C PHE A 76 3.25 22.71 5.98
N PRO A 77 2.58 23.30 4.99
CA PRO A 77 2.51 22.74 3.64
C PRO A 77 3.87 22.54 2.99
N VAL A 78 3.98 21.45 2.24
CA VAL A 78 5.06 21.25 1.26
C VAL A 78 4.52 21.50 -0.14
N VAL A 79 5.25 22.31 -0.92
CA VAL A 79 4.80 22.74 -2.26
C VAL A 79 5.83 22.40 -3.31
N ILE A 80 5.44 21.63 -4.32
CA ILE A 80 6.24 21.44 -5.54
C ILE A 80 5.95 22.61 -6.49
N ALA A 81 6.86 23.58 -6.50
CA ALA A 81 6.74 24.82 -7.26
C ALA A 81 7.68 24.88 -8.48
N THR A 82 8.15 23.71 -8.96
CA THR A 82 9.10 23.57 -10.06
C THR A 82 8.87 22.25 -10.82
N ASP A 83 9.54 22.10 -11.96
CA ASP A 83 9.52 20.89 -12.80
C ASP A 83 10.64 19.91 -12.44
N ASN A 84 10.52 18.67 -12.94
CA ASN A 84 11.50 17.58 -12.82
C ASN A 84 11.86 17.23 -11.37
N VAL A 85 10.89 16.67 -10.65
CA VAL A 85 11.01 16.33 -9.22
C VAL A 85 10.59 14.88 -8.98
N ILE A 86 11.39 14.14 -8.23
CA ILE A 86 11.07 12.80 -7.74
C ILE A 86 11.13 12.82 -6.22
N ILE A 87 10.06 12.38 -5.55
CA ILE A 87 10.03 12.23 -4.08
C ILE A 87 9.60 10.81 -3.75
N ARG A 88 10.38 10.14 -2.89
CA ARG A 88 10.10 8.74 -2.51
C ARG A 88 10.18 8.51 -1.01
N TYR A 89 9.35 7.60 -0.49
CA TYR A 89 9.43 7.08 0.89
C TYR A 89 9.47 8.16 1.99
N MET A 90 8.76 9.25 1.77
CA MET A 90 8.61 10.34 2.76
C MET A 90 7.20 10.39 3.32
N ARG A 91 7.06 10.97 4.51
CA ARG A 91 5.75 11.28 5.11
C ARG A 91 5.57 12.78 5.24
N PHE A 92 4.39 13.27 4.87
CA PHE A 92 3.96 14.65 4.98
C PHE A 92 2.73 14.67 5.87
N ARG A 93 2.91 15.06 7.12
CA ARG A 93 1.88 15.03 8.15
C ARG A 93 1.72 16.40 8.75
N MET A 94 0.98 17.27 8.07
CA MET A 94 0.94 18.70 8.43
C MET A 94 0.42 18.90 9.85
N GLY A 95 -0.75 18.34 10.17
CA GLY A 95 -1.42 18.56 11.44
C GLY A 95 -1.90 20.00 11.61
N ASP A 96 -2.54 20.28 12.74
CA ASP A 96 -3.01 21.62 13.11
C ASP A 96 -2.29 22.22 14.33
N GLU A 97 -1.26 21.54 14.85
CA GLU A 97 -0.43 21.99 15.99
C GLU A 97 0.20 23.38 15.78
N ALA A 98 0.52 23.74 14.53
CA ALA A 98 1.12 25.03 14.20
C ALA A 98 0.12 26.19 14.08
N VAL A 99 -1.19 25.90 14.01
CA VAL A 99 -2.24 26.91 13.82
C VAL A 99 -2.27 27.94 14.95
N PRO A 100 -2.31 27.54 16.24
CA PRO A 100 -2.36 28.51 17.35
C PRO A 100 -1.10 29.36 17.46
N LEU A 101 0.03 28.86 16.95
CA LEU A 101 1.32 29.57 16.94
C LEU A 101 1.45 30.55 15.76
N ASN A 102 0.60 30.42 14.74
CA ASN A 102 0.66 31.21 13.51
C ASN A 102 -0.75 31.70 13.10
N PRO A 103 -1.40 32.56 13.90
CA PRO A 103 -2.80 32.96 13.68
C PRO A 103 -3.02 33.85 12.46
N THR A 104 -1.94 34.37 11.84
CA THR A 104 -2.02 35.20 10.63
C THR A 104 -1.75 34.42 9.34
N TYR A 105 -1.42 33.13 9.44
CA TYR A 105 -1.21 32.27 8.28
C TYR A 105 -2.58 31.86 7.69
N ASP A 106 -2.65 31.74 6.37
CA ASP A 106 -3.86 31.32 5.66
C ASP A 106 -3.96 29.79 5.62
N TRP A 107 -4.69 29.22 6.58
CA TRP A 107 -4.85 27.77 6.72
C TRP A 107 -5.91 27.18 5.78
N ASP A 108 -6.74 28.00 5.12
CA ASP A 108 -7.88 27.52 4.32
C ASP A 108 -7.45 26.75 3.07
N GLY A 109 -6.23 26.95 2.58
CA GLY A 109 -5.65 26.22 1.44
C GLY A 109 -4.43 25.37 1.83
N ALA A 110 -4.33 24.98 3.10
CA ALA A 110 -3.17 24.29 3.63
C ALA A 110 -3.27 22.77 3.40
N ASP A 111 -2.68 22.34 2.28
CA ASP A 111 -2.49 20.94 1.95
C ASP A 111 -1.21 20.36 2.56
N ALA A 112 -1.18 19.05 2.82
CA ALA A 112 0.05 18.42 3.32
C ALA A 112 1.16 18.39 2.25
N LEU A 113 0.83 18.02 1.02
CA LEU A 113 1.73 18.09 -0.14
C LEU A 113 0.95 18.36 -1.43
N TRP A 114 1.31 19.42 -2.15
CA TRP A 114 0.62 19.79 -3.40
C TRP A 114 1.54 20.38 -4.47
N GLY A 115 1.03 20.42 -5.70
CA GLY A 115 1.70 21.07 -6.82
C GLY A 115 0.82 21.11 -8.08
N LYS A 116 0.80 22.24 -8.76
CA LYS A 116 0.00 22.44 -9.98
C LYS A 116 0.77 23.15 -11.07
N GLU A 117 0.35 22.95 -12.31
CA GLU A 117 0.94 23.61 -13.49
C GLU A 117 2.46 23.35 -13.60
N ARG A 118 2.90 22.14 -13.24
CA ARG A 118 4.29 21.68 -13.31
C ARG A 118 4.43 20.46 -14.21
N SER A 119 5.67 20.14 -14.55
CA SER A 119 5.99 19.04 -15.48
C SER A 119 6.98 18.04 -14.90
N ASN A 120 6.83 16.77 -15.31
CA ASN A 120 7.77 15.68 -15.03
C ASN A 120 7.95 15.43 -13.53
N ILE A 121 6.88 15.01 -12.85
CA ILE A 121 6.89 14.78 -11.40
C ILE A 121 6.53 13.33 -11.10
N ILE A 122 7.28 12.70 -10.20
CA ILE A 122 6.97 11.39 -9.64
C ILE A 122 6.87 11.50 -8.11
N LEU A 123 5.75 11.07 -7.56
CA LEU A 123 5.57 10.74 -6.16
C LEU A 123 5.39 9.24 -6.05
N ASP A 124 6.29 8.59 -5.31
CA ASP A 124 6.31 7.13 -5.19
C ASP A 124 6.47 6.75 -3.72
N HIS A 125 5.60 5.88 -3.19
CA HIS A 125 5.72 5.42 -1.80
C HIS A 125 5.73 6.53 -0.74
N CYS A 126 5.01 7.62 -0.97
CA CYS A 126 4.88 8.68 0.04
C CYS A 126 3.59 8.49 0.86
N THR A 127 3.58 8.99 2.09
CA THR A 127 2.35 9.14 2.87
C THR A 127 2.03 10.61 3.07
N MET A 128 0.79 11.00 2.80
CA MET A 128 0.28 12.35 3.05
C MET A 128 -0.91 12.26 4.01
N SER A 129 -0.88 12.98 5.12
CA SER A 129 -2.00 13.01 6.08
C SER A 129 -2.16 14.33 6.83
N TRP A 130 -3.31 14.47 7.49
CA TRP A 130 -3.63 15.54 8.45
C TRP A 130 -3.54 16.94 7.85
N SER A 131 -4.16 17.14 6.69
CA SER A 131 -4.32 18.46 6.06
C SER A 131 -5.53 19.22 6.59
N VAL A 132 -5.53 20.55 6.47
CA VAL A 132 -6.69 21.40 6.75
C VAL A 132 -7.60 21.53 5.53
N ASP A 133 -7.04 21.65 4.33
CA ASP A 133 -7.81 21.56 3.07
C ASP A 133 -7.70 20.13 2.52
N GLU A 134 -6.67 19.83 1.72
CA GLU A 134 -6.51 18.55 1.04
C GLU A 134 -5.22 17.82 1.38
N ALA A 135 -5.30 16.49 1.50
CA ALA A 135 -4.13 15.71 1.84
C ALA A 135 -3.10 15.76 0.70
N SER A 136 -3.55 15.65 -0.57
CA SER A 136 -2.65 15.81 -1.70
C SER A 136 -3.32 16.22 -3.02
N SER A 137 -3.13 17.48 -3.43
CA SER A 137 -3.66 18.03 -4.69
C SER A 137 -2.59 18.20 -5.76
N PHE A 138 -2.77 17.50 -6.89
CA PHE A 138 -1.92 17.56 -8.07
C PHE A 138 -2.73 17.61 -9.36
N TYR A 139 -2.80 18.80 -9.96
CA TYR A 139 -3.66 19.05 -11.12
C TYR A 139 -3.04 20.05 -12.10
N ASP A 140 -3.52 20.03 -13.34
CA ASP A 140 -2.95 20.80 -14.47
C ASP A 140 -1.44 20.55 -14.68
N ASN A 141 -0.90 19.45 -14.15
CA ASN A 141 0.48 19.05 -14.34
C ASN A 141 0.63 18.31 -15.69
N LYS A 142 1.85 18.20 -16.19
CA LYS A 142 2.17 17.44 -17.40
C LYS A 142 3.17 16.33 -17.09
N ASN A 143 2.93 15.11 -17.57
CA ASN A 143 3.77 13.94 -17.29
C ASN A 143 3.96 13.75 -15.77
N PHE A 144 2.85 13.45 -15.10
CA PHE A 144 2.77 13.33 -13.65
C PHE A 144 2.45 11.90 -13.26
N THR A 145 3.10 11.38 -12.22
CA THR A 145 2.74 10.09 -11.62
C THR A 145 2.70 10.20 -10.10
N MET A 146 1.57 9.80 -9.51
CA MET A 146 1.47 9.47 -8.09
C MET A 146 1.16 7.99 -7.94
N GLN A 147 2.09 7.25 -7.36
CA GLN A 147 1.99 5.80 -7.27
C GLN A 147 2.36 5.26 -5.91
N TRP A 148 1.71 4.15 -5.52
CA TRP A 148 2.01 3.45 -4.26
C TRP A 148 2.00 4.36 -3.04
N CYS A 149 1.24 5.46 -3.05
CA CYS A 149 1.17 6.41 -1.94
C CYS A 149 -0.01 6.08 -1.02
N ILE A 150 0.07 6.52 0.24
CA ILE A 150 -1.07 6.60 1.15
C ILE A 150 -1.48 8.07 1.27
N ILE A 151 -2.77 8.35 1.08
CA ILE A 151 -3.41 9.64 1.29
C ILE A 151 -4.46 9.39 2.37
N ALA A 152 -4.28 9.97 3.55
CA ALA A 152 -5.04 9.56 4.72
C ALA A 152 -5.50 10.74 5.58
N GLU A 153 -6.70 10.62 6.16
CA GLU A 153 -7.14 11.41 7.33
C GLU A 153 -6.91 12.92 7.19
N SER A 154 -7.59 13.56 6.24
CA SER A 154 -7.71 15.01 6.29
C SER A 154 -8.60 15.44 7.45
N LEU A 155 -8.28 16.59 8.05
CA LEU A 155 -8.87 17.04 9.32
C LEU A 155 -10.24 17.68 9.12
N ARG A 156 -11.31 16.89 9.30
CA ARG A 156 -12.66 17.23 8.87
C ARG A 156 -13.25 18.45 9.54
N ALA A 157 -13.21 18.57 10.87
CA ALA A 157 -13.73 19.72 11.60
C ALA A 157 -12.61 20.46 12.36
N SER A 158 -11.55 20.81 11.62
CA SER A 158 -10.44 21.62 12.12
C SER A 158 -10.68 23.12 11.82
N VAL A 159 -9.65 23.83 11.37
CA VAL A 159 -9.60 25.30 11.29
C VAL A 159 -10.01 25.90 9.94
N HIS A 160 -10.49 25.08 9.01
CA HIS A 160 -10.88 25.54 7.68
C HIS A 160 -12.09 26.49 7.73
N GLY A 161 -12.01 27.67 7.11
CA GLY A 161 -12.98 28.77 7.20
C GLY A 161 -14.40 28.45 6.68
N LYS A 162 -14.55 27.41 5.85
CA LYS A 162 -15.85 26.86 5.41
C LYS A 162 -16.51 25.92 6.43
N GLY A 163 -15.92 25.68 7.60
CA GLY A 163 -16.39 24.69 8.57
C GLY A 163 -15.90 23.29 8.20
N THR A 164 -16.79 22.29 8.18
CA THR A 164 -16.38 20.91 7.93
C THR A 164 -15.77 20.74 6.53
N HIS A 165 -14.46 20.51 6.47
CA HIS A 165 -13.63 20.37 5.28
C HIS A 165 -12.57 19.32 5.56
N GLY A 166 -12.51 18.25 4.77
CA GLY A 166 -11.55 17.18 5.00
C GLY A 166 -11.45 16.34 3.74
N TYR A 167 -10.57 16.72 2.82
CA TYR A 167 -10.57 16.19 1.47
C TYR A 167 -9.30 15.43 1.10
N GLY A 168 -9.44 14.43 0.21
CA GLY A 168 -8.31 13.63 -0.27
C GLY A 168 -7.42 14.43 -1.21
N GLY A 169 -7.99 14.98 -2.29
CA GLY A 169 -7.24 15.85 -3.21
C GLY A 169 -7.94 16.18 -4.52
N ILE A 170 -7.40 17.18 -5.22
CA ILE A 170 -7.76 17.52 -6.61
C ILE A 170 -6.72 16.91 -7.55
N TRP A 171 -7.14 15.99 -8.41
CA TRP A 171 -6.24 15.24 -9.30
C TRP A 171 -6.56 15.52 -10.76
N GLY A 172 -5.54 15.77 -11.58
CA GLY A 172 -5.71 16.06 -13.00
C GLY A 172 -4.38 16.34 -13.72
N GLY A 173 -4.46 16.63 -15.00
CA GLY A 173 -3.30 16.99 -15.81
C GLY A 173 -3.27 16.35 -17.19
N GLN A 174 -2.15 16.54 -17.87
CA GLN A 174 -1.85 16.05 -19.21
C GLN A 174 -0.90 14.85 -19.09
N ASN A 175 -1.34 13.67 -19.54
CA ASN A 175 -0.57 12.44 -19.36
C ASN A 175 -0.25 12.21 -17.88
N ALA A 176 -1.30 12.25 -17.04
CA ALA A 176 -1.19 12.12 -15.60
C ALA A 176 -1.69 10.74 -15.14
N SER A 177 -0.89 10.02 -14.36
CA SER A 177 -1.26 8.74 -13.78
C SER A 177 -1.35 8.79 -12.25
N PHE A 178 -2.39 8.15 -11.73
CA PHE A 178 -2.61 7.97 -10.30
C PHE A 178 -2.96 6.50 -10.08
N HIS A 179 -2.02 5.71 -9.57
CA HIS A 179 -2.24 4.28 -9.45
C HIS A 179 -1.67 3.62 -8.21
N HIS A 180 -2.33 2.55 -7.77
CA HIS A 180 -1.88 1.78 -6.61
C HIS A 180 -1.79 2.62 -5.33
N ASN A 181 -2.57 3.69 -5.22
CA ASN A 181 -2.62 4.52 -4.01
C ASN A 181 -3.74 4.04 -3.08
N LEU A 182 -3.55 4.22 -1.77
CA LEU A 182 -4.61 4.10 -0.77
C LEU A 182 -5.13 5.49 -0.42
N LEU A 183 -6.44 5.72 -0.59
CA LEU A 183 -7.15 6.88 -0.07
C LEU A 183 -7.97 6.43 1.15
N PHE A 184 -7.64 6.96 2.33
CA PHE A 184 -8.13 6.47 3.62
C PHE A 184 -8.85 7.57 4.42
N SER A 185 -10.13 7.35 4.72
CA SER A 185 -10.90 8.14 5.69
C SER A 185 -10.92 9.65 5.43
N HIS A 186 -11.44 10.05 4.26
CA HIS A 186 -11.71 11.45 3.92
C HIS A 186 -13.21 11.74 3.90
N GLU A 187 -13.63 12.97 4.17
CA GLU A 187 -15.04 13.37 3.99
C GLU A 187 -15.44 13.33 2.51
N SER A 188 -14.54 13.73 1.60
CA SER A 188 -14.82 13.82 0.16
C SER A 188 -13.53 13.95 -0.67
N ARG A 189 -13.66 14.18 -1.98
CA ARG A 189 -12.57 14.35 -2.97
C ARG A 189 -11.59 13.17 -2.93
N THR A 190 -12.08 11.98 -3.24
CA THR A 190 -11.25 10.76 -3.32
C THR A 190 -11.15 10.15 -4.74
N PRO A 191 -10.66 10.88 -5.75
CA PRO A 191 -10.26 12.29 -5.79
C PRO A 191 -11.36 13.20 -6.37
N ARG A 192 -11.20 14.53 -6.28
CA ARG A 192 -11.90 15.43 -7.22
C ARG A 192 -11.10 15.50 -8.51
N PHE A 193 -11.63 14.99 -9.61
CA PHE A 193 -11.00 15.17 -10.92
C PHE A 193 -11.03 16.64 -11.34
N ASN A 194 -9.89 17.19 -11.73
CA ASN A 194 -9.75 18.63 -12.01
C ASN A 194 -10.66 19.08 -13.14
N GLY A 195 -10.65 18.31 -14.24
CA GLY A 195 -11.24 18.77 -15.48
C GLY A 195 -10.33 19.76 -16.20
N SER A 196 -10.90 20.39 -17.22
CA SER A 196 -10.26 21.47 -17.97
C SER A 196 -10.60 22.85 -17.44
N ARG A 197 -11.17 22.95 -16.24
CA ARG A 197 -11.76 24.19 -15.70
C ARG A 197 -10.78 25.35 -15.54
N TYR A 198 -9.49 25.05 -15.37
CA TYR A 198 -8.43 26.05 -15.25
C TYR A 198 -7.61 26.17 -16.54
N SER A 199 -7.26 25.04 -17.17
CA SER A 199 -6.48 25.05 -18.42
C SER A 199 -7.26 25.54 -19.63
N GLY A 200 -8.59 25.39 -19.63
CA GLY A 200 -9.46 25.64 -20.79
C GLY A 200 -9.23 24.70 -21.96
N LYS A 201 -8.50 23.58 -21.75
CA LYS A 201 -8.01 22.67 -22.80
C LYS A 201 -8.45 21.22 -22.52
N PRO A 202 -9.74 20.88 -22.72
CA PRO A 202 -10.26 19.54 -22.45
C PRO A 202 -9.59 18.44 -23.28
N GLU A 203 -9.03 18.76 -24.43
CA GLU A 203 -8.30 17.82 -25.28
C GLU A 203 -6.95 17.40 -24.71
N LEU A 204 -6.39 18.18 -23.76
CA LEU A 204 -5.11 17.87 -23.12
C LEU A 204 -5.26 17.19 -21.76
N GLU A 205 -6.39 17.37 -21.08
CA GLU A 205 -6.67 16.71 -19.80
C GLU A 205 -6.83 15.19 -20.04
N MET A 206 -5.88 14.42 -19.52
CA MET A 206 -5.84 12.97 -19.64
C MET A 206 -5.35 12.38 -18.32
N VAL A 207 -6.25 11.64 -17.65
CA VAL A 207 -5.99 11.02 -16.36
C VAL A 207 -6.16 9.51 -16.44
N ASP A 208 -5.13 8.80 -16.01
CA ASP A 208 -5.15 7.36 -15.81
C ASP A 208 -5.24 7.03 -14.31
N TYR A 209 -6.45 6.75 -13.85
CA TYR A 209 -6.78 6.44 -12.46
C TYR A 209 -7.06 4.94 -12.32
N ARG A 210 -6.05 4.17 -11.93
CA ARG A 210 -6.17 2.71 -11.91
C ARG A 210 -5.59 2.03 -10.67
N ASN A 211 -6.16 0.90 -10.28
CA ASN A 211 -5.66 0.09 -9.16
C ASN A 211 -5.52 0.82 -7.82
N ASN A 212 -6.24 1.92 -7.62
CA ASN A 212 -6.29 2.59 -6.32
C ASN A 212 -7.28 1.88 -5.38
N VAL A 213 -7.02 1.97 -4.08
CA VAL A 213 -7.92 1.54 -3.01
C VAL A 213 -8.52 2.77 -2.36
N VAL A 214 -9.85 2.84 -2.28
CA VAL A 214 -10.57 3.92 -1.61
C VAL A 214 -11.35 3.35 -0.44
N TYR A 215 -11.03 3.78 0.78
CA TYR A 215 -11.64 3.29 2.01
C TYR A 215 -12.25 4.40 2.85
N ASN A 216 -13.43 4.10 3.41
CA ASN A 216 -14.08 4.88 4.48
C ASN A 216 -14.34 6.37 4.16
N TRP A 217 -14.78 6.68 2.93
CA TRP A 217 -15.17 8.05 2.62
C TRP A 217 -16.50 8.42 3.30
N GLY A 218 -16.65 9.68 3.70
CA GLY A 218 -17.86 10.21 4.35
C GLY A 218 -18.97 10.58 3.36
N GLY A 219 -19.01 11.85 2.97
CA GLY A 219 -20.05 12.48 2.17
C GLY A 219 -20.03 12.16 0.67
N ASN A 220 -18.91 12.33 -0.02
CA ASN A 220 -18.81 12.00 -1.46
C ASN A 220 -17.51 11.21 -1.74
N ASN A 221 -17.45 10.58 -2.91
CA ASN A 221 -16.24 9.91 -3.38
C ASN A 221 -15.59 10.76 -4.48
N ALA A 222 -15.34 10.21 -5.68
CA ALA A 222 -14.80 10.96 -6.79
C ALA A 222 -15.87 11.82 -7.48
N TYR A 223 -15.51 13.03 -7.88
CA TYR A 223 -16.39 13.94 -8.61
C TYR A 223 -15.62 14.99 -9.42
N GLY A 224 -16.32 15.78 -10.24
CA GLY A 224 -15.72 16.85 -11.06
C GLY A 224 -15.60 16.44 -12.52
N ALA A 225 -14.38 16.52 -13.08
CA ALA A 225 -14.08 16.17 -14.47
C ALA A 225 -14.83 17.02 -15.50
N GLU A 226 -14.84 18.35 -15.31
CA GLU A 226 -15.40 19.32 -16.26
C GLU A 226 -14.49 19.45 -17.51
N GLY A 227 -14.48 18.41 -18.35
CA GLY A 227 -13.64 18.23 -19.55
C GLY A 227 -12.47 17.27 -19.33
N GLY A 228 -12.02 16.59 -20.39
CA GLY A 228 -10.90 15.63 -20.33
C GLY A 228 -11.28 14.19 -20.64
N SER A 229 -10.26 13.34 -20.69
CA SER A 229 -10.37 11.89 -20.91
C SER A 229 -9.87 11.14 -19.67
N TYR A 230 -10.65 10.19 -19.19
CA TYR A 230 -10.39 9.51 -17.91
C TYR A 230 -10.46 7.99 -18.06
N ASN A 231 -9.37 7.30 -17.77
CA ASN A 231 -9.39 5.86 -17.52
C ASN A 231 -9.63 5.65 -16.01
N ILE A 232 -10.70 4.93 -15.66
CA ILE A 232 -11.02 4.53 -14.28
C ILE A 232 -11.05 3.00 -14.27
N VAL A 233 -9.91 2.37 -13.96
CA VAL A 233 -9.68 0.94 -14.23
C VAL A 233 -9.27 0.18 -12.96
N ASN A 234 -9.93 -0.93 -12.66
CA ASN A 234 -9.55 -1.87 -11.61
C ASN A 234 -9.27 -1.23 -10.23
N ASN A 235 -9.99 -0.18 -9.86
CA ASN A 235 -9.91 0.41 -8.52
C ASN A 235 -10.82 -0.37 -7.55
N TYR A 236 -10.40 -0.47 -6.29
CA TYR A 236 -11.16 -1.15 -5.23
C TYR A 236 -11.76 -0.14 -4.26
N TYR A 237 -13.08 -0.10 -4.18
CA TYR A 237 -13.82 0.82 -3.31
C TYR A 237 -14.44 0.06 -2.16
N LYS A 238 -14.04 0.38 -0.95
CA LYS A 238 -14.54 -0.26 0.27
C LYS A 238 -15.21 0.78 1.18
N PRO A 239 -16.56 0.82 1.23
CA PRO A 239 -17.25 1.64 2.20
C PRO A 239 -16.83 1.27 3.63
N GLY A 240 -16.75 2.27 4.51
CA GLY A 240 -16.42 2.11 5.93
C GLY A 240 -17.47 2.74 6.84
N PRO A 241 -17.20 2.81 8.16
CA PRO A 241 -18.12 3.38 9.14
C PRO A 241 -18.58 4.83 8.86
N ALA A 242 -17.78 5.65 8.17
CA ALA A 242 -18.16 7.00 7.75
C ALA A 242 -19.11 7.03 6.53
N SER A 243 -19.16 5.95 5.74
CA SER A 243 -19.83 5.93 4.44
C SER A 243 -21.35 5.90 4.57
N GLY A 244 -21.97 7.05 4.28
CA GLY A 244 -23.41 7.21 4.22
C GLY A 244 -24.11 6.32 3.17
N SER A 245 -25.43 6.16 3.32
CA SER A 245 -26.24 5.28 2.47
C SER A 245 -26.23 5.64 0.97
N SER A 246 -26.10 6.93 0.65
CA SER A 246 -26.00 7.44 -0.72
C SER A 246 -24.56 7.43 -1.25
N SER A 247 -23.58 7.74 -0.41
CA SER A 247 -22.17 7.86 -0.80
C SER A 247 -21.50 6.50 -1.00
N LYS A 248 -21.88 5.46 -0.23
CA LYS A 248 -21.34 4.09 -0.33
C LYS A 248 -21.63 3.34 -1.64
N ARG A 249 -22.36 3.97 -2.56
CA ARG A 249 -22.79 3.39 -3.85
C ARG A 249 -22.25 4.17 -5.05
N ARG A 250 -21.27 5.04 -4.85
CA ARG A 250 -20.80 5.95 -5.88
C ARG A 250 -19.33 5.75 -6.18
N PHE A 251 -19.02 5.47 -7.44
CA PHE A 251 -17.67 5.60 -8.00
C PHE A 251 -17.40 7.04 -8.40
N LEU A 252 -18.33 7.68 -9.12
CA LEU A 252 -18.11 8.99 -9.73
C LEU A 252 -19.38 9.86 -9.76
N GLN A 253 -19.21 11.16 -9.51
CA GLN A 253 -20.18 12.21 -9.84
C GLN A 253 -19.58 13.22 -10.83
N PRO A 254 -19.75 13.04 -12.15
CA PRO A 254 -19.20 13.99 -13.12
C PRO A 254 -20.04 15.27 -13.15
N TYR A 255 -19.41 16.38 -13.55
CA TYR A 255 -20.04 17.67 -13.78
C TYR A 255 -19.67 18.22 -15.16
N SER A 256 -20.45 19.16 -15.66
CA SER A 256 -20.08 19.98 -16.82
C SER A 256 -19.81 21.43 -16.42
N ASN A 257 -19.01 22.13 -17.23
CA ASN A 257 -18.81 23.57 -17.15
C ASN A 257 -18.98 24.17 -18.56
N ASN A 258 -19.95 25.07 -18.73
CA ASN A 258 -20.27 25.70 -20.02
C ASN A 258 -20.47 24.68 -21.16
N GLY A 259 -21.06 23.52 -20.87
CA GLY A 259 -21.29 22.45 -21.85
C GLY A 259 -20.08 21.55 -22.10
N VAL A 260 -18.93 21.80 -21.48
CA VAL A 260 -17.74 20.93 -21.53
C VAL A 260 -17.79 19.93 -20.37
N TYR A 261 -17.64 18.64 -20.67
CA TYR A 261 -17.63 17.55 -19.70
C TYR A 261 -16.65 16.44 -20.11
N GLY A 262 -16.23 15.64 -19.13
CA GLY A 262 -15.28 14.55 -19.35
C GLY A 262 -15.87 13.35 -20.09
N GLN A 263 -15.00 12.57 -20.69
CA GLN A 263 -15.28 11.25 -21.28
C GLN A 263 -14.56 10.18 -20.45
N PHE A 264 -15.24 9.07 -20.17
CA PHE A 264 -14.75 8.07 -19.22
C PHE A 264 -14.75 6.67 -19.82
N TYR A 265 -13.62 5.99 -19.71
CA TYR A 265 -13.51 4.55 -19.84
C TYR A 265 -13.51 3.95 -18.43
N MET A 266 -14.52 3.13 -18.11
CA MET A 266 -14.66 2.51 -16.79
C MET A 266 -14.69 0.99 -16.92
N SER A 267 -13.74 0.29 -16.30
CA SER A 267 -13.63 -1.17 -16.39
C SER A 267 -13.07 -1.80 -15.12
N GLY A 268 -13.64 -2.94 -14.72
CA GLY A 268 -13.14 -3.81 -13.65
C GLY A 268 -13.03 -3.21 -12.24
N ASN A 269 -13.66 -2.05 -11.99
CA ASN A 269 -13.71 -1.49 -10.64
C ASN A 269 -14.65 -2.30 -9.74
N VAL A 270 -14.27 -2.43 -8.47
CA VAL A 270 -15.02 -3.22 -7.49
C VAL A 270 -15.60 -2.29 -6.44
N MET A 271 -16.90 -2.43 -6.17
CA MET A 271 -17.56 -1.86 -5.00
C MET A 271 -17.79 -2.98 -3.98
N HIS A 272 -17.00 -2.99 -2.91
CA HIS A 272 -17.10 -3.98 -1.85
C HIS A 272 -18.54 -4.08 -1.32
N GLY A 273 -19.06 -5.31 -1.25
CA GLY A 273 -20.43 -5.57 -0.79
C GLY A 273 -21.54 -5.13 -1.75
N ASN A 274 -21.24 -4.75 -3.00
CA ASN A 274 -22.25 -4.37 -3.99
C ASN A 274 -21.99 -4.96 -5.39
N ALA A 275 -22.39 -6.21 -5.58
CA ALA A 275 -22.23 -6.94 -6.84
C ALA A 275 -22.90 -6.24 -8.05
N ASN A 276 -24.00 -5.51 -7.85
CA ASN A 276 -24.68 -4.81 -8.94
C ASN A 276 -23.80 -3.70 -9.54
N ILE A 277 -23.11 -2.94 -8.70
CA ILE A 277 -22.19 -1.88 -9.14
C ILE A 277 -20.87 -2.48 -9.64
N THR A 278 -20.38 -3.55 -9.01
CA THR A 278 -19.18 -4.26 -9.49
C THR A 278 -19.38 -4.83 -10.90
N ASN A 279 -20.51 -5.51 -11.15
CA ASN A 279 -20.81 -6.11 -12.45
C ASN A 279 -21.24 -5.07 -13.51
N ASN A 280 -21.64 -3.88 -13.09
CA ASN A 280 -21.99 -2.77 -13.97
C ASN A 280 -21.50 -1.46 -13.36
N ASN A 281 -20.25 -1.09 -13.66
CA ASN A 281 -19.62 0.09 -13.07
C ASN A 281 -20.41 1.39 -13.30
N TRP A 282 -21.12 1.51 -14.42
CA TRP A 282 -21.96 2.67 -14.71
C TRP A 282 -23.15 2.82 -13.77
N ALA A 283 -23.58 1.76 -13.07
CA ALA A 283 -24.58 1.86 -12.00
C ALA A 283 -24.07 2.62 -10.77
N GLY A 284 -22.75 2.76 -10.62
CA GLY A 284 -22.09 3.58 -9.59
C GLY A 284 -21.85 5.03 -10.00
N VAL A 285 -22.36 5.48 -11.15
CA VAL A 285 -22.18 6.85 -11.64
C VAL A 285 -23.47 7.64 -11.48
N SER A 286 -23.38 8.85 -10.92
CA SER A 286 -24.52 9.77 -10.78
C SER A 286 -24.17 11.11 -11.40
N MET A 287 -24.88 11.56 -12.44
CA MET A 287 -24.60 12.87 -13.06
C MET A 287 -24.87 14.03 -12.08
N GLY A 288 -23.95 14.99 -12.03
CA GLY A 288 -24.16 16.27 -11.34
C GLY A 288 -25.23 17.14 -12.02
N GLY A 289 -25.62 18.23 -11.35
CA GLY A 289 -26.73 19.08 -11.82
C GLY A 289 -26.39 20.09 -12.92
N SER A 290 -25.14 20.15 -13.39
CA SER A 290 -24.66 21.21 -14.29
C SER A 290 -24.63 20.83 -15.78
N PHE A 291 -25.20 19.69 -16.18
CA PHE A 291 -25.17 19.26 -17.59
C PHE A 291 -26.18 20.04 -18.45
N PRO A 292 -25.89 20.21 -19.76
CA PRO A 292 -26.88 20.68 -20.73
C PRO A 292 -28.14 19.81 -20.73
N ALA A 293 -29.28 20.41 -21.06
CA ALA A 293 -30.54 19.69 -21.19
C ALA A 293 -30.41 18.59 -22.27
N GLY A 294 -30.83 17.37 -21.93
CA GLY A 294 -30.79 16.22 -22.83
C GLY A 294 -29.51 15.39 -22.78
N THR A 295 -28.46 15.84 -22.08
CA THR A 295 -27.27 15.01 -21.86
C THR A 295 -27.61 13.81 -20.96
N THR A 296 -27.12 12.64 -21.34
CA THR A 296 -27.34 11.37 -20.68
C THR A 296 -26.02 10.74 -20.25
N LEU A 297 -26.06 9.72 -19.38
CA LEU A 297 -24.87 8.96 -19.01
C LEU A 297 -24.18 8.32 -20.21
N ASN A 298 -24.90 7.98 -21.28
CA ASN A 298 -24.32 7.38 -22.48
C ASN A 298 -23.40 8.35 -23.23
N ASP A 299 -23.65 9.66 -23.14
CA ASP A 299 -22.84 10.69 -23.80
C ASP A 299 -21.46 10.89 -23.14
N LEU A 300 -21.25 10.31 -21.95
CA LEU A 300 -20.00 10.37 -21.19
C LEU A 300 -19.14 9.12 -21.38
N LYS A 301 -19.67 8.05 -22.01
CA LYS A 301 -19.00 6.75 -22.08
C LYS A 301 -18.03 6.70 -23.25
N SER A 302 -16.83 6.23 -22.97
CA SER A 302 -15.94 5.67 -23.99
C SER A 302 -15.95 4.15 -23.92
N GLU A 303 -16.18 3.50 -25.06
CA GLU A 303 -16.07 2.04 -25.20
C GLU A 303 -14.60 1.59 -25.35
N THR A 304 -13.69 2.51 -25.64
CA THR A 304 -12.26 2.26 -25.81
C THR A 304 -11.46 2.97 -24.74
N GLU A 305 -10.51 2.26 -24.14
CA GLU A 305 -9.56 2.84 -23.20
C GLU A 305 -8.74 3.93 -23.87
N PHE A 306 -8.55 5.06 -23.18
CA PHE A 306 -7.74 6.15 -23.68
C PHE A 306 -6.26 5.77 -23.63
N SER A 307 -5.52 6.09 -24.69
CA SER A 307 -4.10 5.77 -24.78
C SER A 307 -3.28 6.53 -23.73
N VAL A 308 -2.35 5.81 -23.09
CA VAL A 308 -1.36 6.35 -22.16
C VAL A 308 0.05 6.10 -22.70
N ASP A 309 0.95 7.07 -22.51
CA ASP A 309 2.31 6.98 -23.07
C ASP A 309 3.19 5.94 -22.36
N ASN A 310 2.91 5.64 -21.09
CA ASN A 310 3.65 4.67 -20.29
C ASN A 310 2.67 3.65 -19.70
N PRO A 311 2.57 2.42 -20.25
CA PRO A 311 1.65 1.42 -19.73
C PRO A 311 2.05 1.02 -18.31
N ILE A 312 1.10 1.12 -17.40
CA ILE A 312 1.23 0.73 -15.99
C ILE A 312 0.96 -0.77 -15.89
N ASN A 313 1.76 -1.48 -15.09
CA ASN A 313 1.44 -2.86 -14.76
C ASN A 313 0.09 -2.89 -14.01
N THR A 314 -0.92 -3.47 -14.65
CA THR A 314 -2.30 -3.37 -14.20
C THR A 314 -2.73 -4.70 -13.59
N HIS A 315 -3.20 -4.64 -12.36
CA HIS A 315 -3.73 -5.79 -11.62
C HIS A 315 -5.27 -5.81 -11.70
N THR A 316 -5.89 -6.93 -11.33
CA THR A 316 -7.33 -6.90 -10.96
C THR A 316 -7.55 -5.98 -9.74
N ALA A 317 -8.78 -5.53 -9.50
CA ALA A 317 -9.06 -4.67 -8.35
C ALA A 317 -8.80 -5.38 -7.01
N GLU A 318 -9.09 -6.68 -6.93
CA GLU A 318 -8.83 -7.52 -5.76
C GLU A 318 -7.32 -7.71 -5.51
N GLU A 319 -6.53 -7.99 -6.54
CA GLU A 319 -5.07 -8.06 -6.42
C GLU A 319 -4.48 -6.69 -6.05
N ALA A 320 -5.01 -5.61 -6.64
CA ALA A 320 -4.61 -4.25 -6.29
C ALA A 320 -4.92 -3.96 -4.82
N PHE A 321 -6.06 -4.39 -4.29
CA PHE A 321 -6.38 -4.25 -2.87
C PHE A 321 -5.28 -4.84 -1.98
N GLU A 322 -4.92 -6.11 -2.21
CA GLU A 322 -3.89 -6.78 -1.42
C GLU A 322 -2.52 -6.12 -1.57
N LYS A 323 -2.12 -5.80 -2.80
CA LYS A 323 -0.81 -5.18 -3.08
C LYS A 323 -0.70 -3.78 -2.51
N VAL A 324 -1.74 -2.95 -2.62
CA VAL A 324 -1.75 -1.59 -2.07
C VAL A 324 -1.63 -1.64 -0.56
N LEU A 325 -2.38 -2.52 0.12
CA LEU A 325 -2.26 -2.66 1.57
C LEU A 325 -0.89 -3.17 2.00
N LEU A 326 -0.22 -3.98 1.18
CA LEU A 326 1.11 -4.48 1.49
C LEU A 326 2.21 -3.43 1.22
N TYR A 327 2.15 -2.74 0.09
CA TYR A 327 3.30 -1.99 -0.42
C TYR A 327 3.13 -0.47 -0.47
N SER A 328 1.94 0.10 -0.31
CA SER A 328 1.77 1.56 -0.40
C SER A 328 2.26 2.35 0.83
N GLY A 329 2.45 3.65 0.64
CA GLY A 329 2.97 4.59 1.64
C GLY A 329 4.47 4.47 1.77
N ALA A 330 5.03 5.06 2.83
CA ALA A 330 6.44 4.88 3.17
C ALA A 330 6.68 3.46 3.72
N SER A 331 6.52 2.46 2.84
CA SER A 331 6.34 1.05 3.16
C SER A 331 7.60 0.33 3.58
N LEU A 332 8.77 0.86 3.22
CA LEU A 332 10.06 0.37 3.71
C LEU A 332 10.15 0.37 5.24
N ALA A 333 9.57 1.39 5.88
CA ALA A 333 9.65 1.56 7.32
C ALA A 333 8.35 2.14 7.89
N ARG A 334 7.19 1.52 7.61
CA ARG A 334 5.88 2.04 8.07
C ARG A 334 5.91 2.38 9.56
N ASP A 335 5.31 3.49 9.93
CA ASP A 335 5.07 3.79 11.34
C ASP A 335 3.72 3.22 11.81
N THR A 336 3.36 3.54 13.05
CA THR A 336 2.13 3.06 13.70
C THR A 336 0.86 3.50 12.97
N LEU A 337 0.88 4.65 12.28
CA LEU A 337 -0.28 5.21 11.60
C LEU A 337 -0.44 4.58 10.22
N ASP A 338 0.63 4.46 9.43
CA ASP A 338 0.57 3.78 8.13
C ASP A 338 0.12 2.32 8.30
N ARG A 339 0.60 1.64 9.35
CA ARG A 339 0.13 0.31 9.76
C ARG A 339 -1.36 0.29 10.11
N ARG A 340 -1.82 1.30 10.86
CA ARG A 340 -3.24 1.44 11.22
C ARG A 340 -4.12 1.62 9.97
N TYR A 341 -3.73 2.48 9.03
CA TYR A 341 -4.49 2.76 7.81
C TYR A 341 -4.73 1.49 6.99
N VAL A 342 -3.68 0.70 6.78
CA VAL A 342 -3.80 -0.54 6.01
C VAL A 342 -4.59 -1.62 6.76
N ASN A 343 -4.41 -1.73 8.08
CA ASN A 343 -5.16 -2.70 8.90
C ASN A 343 -6.65 -2.35 8.96
N GLU A 344 -6.99 -1.09 9.24
CA GLU A 344 -8.36 -0.61 9.25
C GLU A 344 -9.03 -0.81 7.88
N THR A 345 -8.31 -0.54 6.79
CA THR A 345 -8.79 -0.82 5.43
C THR A 345 -9.05 -2.32 5.22
N ARG A 346 -8.13 -3.19 5.63
CA ARG A 346 -8.28 -4.65 5.52
C ARG A 346 -9.50 -5.15 6.29
N LEU A 347 -9.64 -4.72 7.54
CA LEU A 347 -10.67 -5.17 8.47
C LEU A 347 -12.03 -4.51 8.20
N GLY A 348 -12.05 -3.35 7.55
CA GLY A 348 -13.27 -2.58 7.34
C GLY A 348 -13.78 -1.90 8.61
N ILE A 349 -12.88 -1.57 9.55
CA ILE A 349 -13.19 -0.88 10.80
C ILE A 349 -12.60 0.53 10.82
N ALA A 350 -13.09 1.37 11.72
CA ALA A 350 -12.50 2.67 12.01
C ALA A 350 -12.24 2.79 13.52
N THR A 351 -11.01 3.10 13.92
CA THR A 351 -10.66 3.18 15.36
C THR A 351 -10.50 4.60 15.89
N ALA A 352 -10.17 5.57 15.02
CA ALA A 352 -10.08 6.97 15.41
C ALA A 352 -11.48 7.61 15.56
N VAL A 353 -11.59 8.57 16.48
CA VAL A 353 -12.84 9.28 16.79
C VAL A 353 -12.57 10.78 16.81
N GLY A 354 -13.28 11.54 15.98
CA GLY A 354 -13.17 12.98 15.91
C GLY A 354 -13.55 13.67 17.22
N SER A 355 -12.66 14.52 17.75
CA SER A 355 -12.90 15.26 19.00
C SER A 355 -13.83 16.46 18.85
N ASN A 356 -14.13 16.90 17.62
CA ASN A 356 -14.96 18.05 17.31
C ASN A 356 -16.23 17.67 16.52
N GLY A 357 -16.78 16.48 16.81
CA GLY A 357 -18.07 16.02 16.31
C GLY A 357 -18.01 15.21 15.01
N SER A 358 -16.82 14.93 14.49
CA SER A 358 -16.68 13.93 13.42
C SER A 358 -16.83 12.49 13.96
N THR A 359 -17.34 11.60 13.10
CA THR A 359 -17.69 10.22 13.45
C THR A 359 -17.24 9.25 12.37
N GLY A 360 -17.18 7.95 12.70
CA GLY A 360 -16.96 6.89 11.71
C GLY A 360 -15.53 6.80 11.18
N GLY A 361 -14.53 7.28 11.95
CA GLY A 361 -13.12 7.29 11.53
C GLY A 361 -12.63 8.58 10.91
N LEU A 362 -13.51 9.57 10.74
CA LEU A 362 -13.10 10.92 10.36
C LEU A 362 -12.60 11.65 11.61
N ILE A 363 -11.42 12.26 11.49
CA ILE A 363 -10.74 12.96 12.59
C ILE A 363 -10.80 14.47 12.42
N ASP A 364 -10.64 15.21 13.51
CA ASP A 364 -10.70 16.67 13.55
C ASP A 364 -9.36 17.30 13.90
N THR A 365 -8.44 16.54 14.50
CA THR A 365 -7.04 16.89 14.75
C THR A 365 -6.20 15.61 14.77
N GLN A 366 -4.89 15.71 14.54
CA GLN A 366 -3.96 14.57 14.67
C GLN A 366 -4.04 13.88 16.04
N ALA A 367 -4.42 14.59 17.10
CA ALA A 367 -4.54 14.00 18.45
C ALA A 367 -5.62 12.90 18.53
N ASP A 368 -6.66 12.96 17.69
CA ASP A 368 -7.73 11.95 17.60
C ASP A 368 -7.21 10.58 17.12
N ALA A 369 -6.07 10.61 16.42
CA ALA A 369 -5.35 9.45 15.90
C ALA A 369 -4.15 9.05 16.77
N GLY A 370 -3.96 9.67 17.94
CA GLY A 370 -2.83 9.43 18.84
C GLY A 370 -1.63 10.38 18.63
N GLY A 371 -1.73 11.33 17.70
CA GLY A 371 -0.67 12.30 17.42
C GLY A 371 0.53 11.72 16.68
N PHE A 372 1.59 12.52 16.59
CA PHE A 372 2.83 12.12 15.92
C PHE A 372 3.54 10.98 16.67
N PRO A 373 3.87 9.86 16.01
CA PRO A 373 4.64 8.79 16.63
C PRO A 373 6.05 9.26 17.03
N VAL A 374 6.65 8.54 17.98
CA VAL A 374 8.09 8.66 18.25
C VAL A 374 8.84 7.92 17.16
N TYR A 375 9.84 8.57 16.56
CA TYR A 375 10.70 7.98 15.54
C TYR A 375 12.08 7.70 16.11
N ASN A 376 12.57 6.49 15.85
CA ASN A 376 13.90 6.06 16.26
C ASN A 376 14.84 6.07 15.05
N SER A 377 15.98 6.74 15.22
CA SER A 377 17.05 6.72 14.24
C SER A 377 18.03 5.59 14.54
N LEU A 378 18.48 4.94 13.46
CA LEU A 378 19.64 4.06 13.49
C LEU A 378 20.88 4.82 12.99
N GLU A 379 22.04 4.19 13.12
CA GLU A 379 23.26 4.68 12.50
C GLU A 379 23.15 4.57 10.97
N ALA A 380 23.48 5.65 10.27
CA ALA A 380 23.53 5.63 8.81
C ALA A 380 24.77 4.87 8.34
N PRO A 381 24.69 4.09 7.26
CA PRO A 381 25.85 3.44 6.67
C PRO A 381 26.95 4.44 6.32
N THR A 382 28.22 4.04 6.49
CA THR A 382 29.36 4.85 6.12
C THR A 382 29.43 5.00 4.60
N ASP A 383 29.55 6.24 4.15
CA ASP A 383 29.87 6.65 2.78
C ASP A 383 31.02 7.66 2.89
N SER A 384 32.23 7.19 2.61
CA SER A 384 33.47 7.93 2.84
C SER A 384 33.77 8.96 1.76
N ASP A 385 33.34 8.74 0.51
CA ASP A 385 33.55 9.65 -0.61
C ASP A 385 32.35 10.56 -0.91
N ASN A 386 31.25 10.37 -0.18
CA ASN A 386 29.99 11.13 -0.25
C ASN A 386 29.33 11.06 -1.63
N ASP A 387 29.44 9.90 -2.30
CA ASP A 387 28.84 9.67 -3.62
C ASP A 387 27.39 9.16 -3.57
N GLY A 388 26.85 8.93 -2.37
CA GLY A 388 25.49 8.46 -2.14
C GLY A 388 25.35 6.95 -2.00
N ILE A 389 26.45 6.19 -2.13
CA ILE A 389 26.49 4.74 -2.03
C ILE A 389 27.38 4.34 -0.84
N PRO A 390 26.91 3.46 0.07
CA PRO A 390 27.73 3.01 1.19
C PRO A 390 29.01 2.30 0.73
N ASP A 391 30.06 2.47 1.53
CA ASP A 391 31.36 1.84 1.32
C ASP A 391 31.20 0.32 1.09
N GLY A 392 31.78 -0.19 -0.01
CA GLY A 392 31.77 -1.61 -0.36
C GLY A 392 30.67 -2.04 -1.34
N TRP A 393 29.47 -1.45 -1.30
CA TRP A 393 28.32 -1.90 -2.12
C TRP A 393 28.65 -1.95 -3.61
N LEU A 394 29.27 -0.88 -4.12
CA LEU A 394 29.62 -0.77 -5.55
C LEU A 394 30.75 -1.71 -5.94
N ASN A 395 31.78 -1.85 -5.09
CA ASN A 395 32.90 -2.75 -5.34
C ASN A 395 32.46 -4.22 -5.38
N ASP A 396 31.49 -4.59 -4.55
CA ASP A 396 30.98 -5.95 -4.45
C ASP A 396 30.04 -6.31 -5.61
N LYS A 397 29.13 -5.40 -5.99
CA LYS A 397 28.12 -5.68 -7.04
C LYS A 397 28.57 -5.28 -8.45
N PHE A 398 29.37 -4.22 -8.58
CA PHE A 398 29.72 -3.59 -9.86
C PHE A 398 31.17 -3.09 -9.88
N PRO A 399 32.16 -3.99 -9.80
CA PRO A 399 33.56 -3.62 -9.67
C PRO A 399 34.03 -2.72 -10.82
N GLY A 400 34.69 -1.60 -10.46
CA GLY A 400 35.24 -0.63 -11.41
C GLY A 400 34.24 0.40 -11.95
N LYS A 401 33.03 0.48 -11.38
CA LYS A 401 32.04 1.52 -11.67
C LYS A 401 32.11 2.65 -10.64
N SER A 402 31.58 3.82 -11.02
CA SER A 402 31.31 4.97 -10.13
C SER A 402 29.81 5.18 -9.93
N ALA A 403 29.40 5.85 -8.84
CA ALA A 403 27.99 6.19 -8.61
C ALA A 403 27.33 6.95 -9.78
N THR A 404 28.11 7.76 -10.51
CA THR A 404 27.63 8.56 -11.63
C THR A 404 27.64 7.83 -12.98
N ASP A 405 28.29 6.66 -13.08
CA ASP A 405 28.30 5.90 -14.33
C ASP A 405 26.89 5.43 -14.66
N LEU A 406 26.55 5.41 -15.95
CA LEU A 406 25.29 4.89 -16.44
C LEU A 406 25.40 3.39 -16.71
N ASN A 407 24.36 2.64 -16.33
CA ASN A 407 24.15 1.28 -16.82
C ASN A 407 23.58 1.30 -18.25
N ASP A 408 23.41 0.12 -18.85
CA ASP A 408 22.89 -0.03 -20.23
C ASP A 408 21.46 0.49 -20.41
N LEU A 409 20.73 0.70 -19.31
CA LEU A 409 19.37 1.25 -19.30
C LEU A 409 19.35 2.78 -19.08
N GLY A 410 20.51 3.41 -18.91
CA GLY A 410 20.64 4.86 -18.75
C GLY A 410 20.38 5.37 -17.32
N TYR A 411 20.42 4.50 -16.31
CA TYR A 411 20.36 4.89 -14.90
C TYR A 411 21.76 4.94 -14.29
N THR A 412 21.98 5.91 -13.40
CA THR A 412 23.20 5.98 -12.58
C THR A 412 23.29 4.82 -11.60
N TYR A 413 24.48 4.39 -11.20
CA TYR A 413 24.61 3.37 -10.15
C TYR A 413 24.09 3.85 -8.79
N LEU A 414 24.06 5.15 -8.52
CA LEU A 414 23.31 5.70 -7.39
C LEU A 414 21.82 5.35 -7.48
N GLU A 415 21.18 5.53 -8.64
CA GLU A 415 19.78 5.12 -8.82
C GLU A 415 19.60 3.61 -8.73
N VAL A 416 20.58 2.81 -9.17
CA VAL A 416 20.55 1.35 -8.98
C VAL A 416 20.59 1.01 -7.50
N TYR A 417 21.49 1.61 -6.71
CA TYR A 417 21.56 1.45 -5.26
C TYR A 417 20.25 1.87 -4.57
N LEU A 418 19.70 3.03 -4.91
CA LEU A 418 18.45 3.53 -4.35
C LEU A 418 17.24 2.62 -4.63
N ASN A 419 17.27 1.86 -5.73
CA ASN A 419 16.25 0.86 -6.04
C ASN A 419 16.55 -0.49 -5.38
N ASP A 420 17.82 -0.87 -5.22
CA ASP A 420 18.25 -2.07 -4.51
C ASP A 420 17.78 -2.08 -3.05
N LEU A 421 17.82 -0.91 -2.37
CA LEU A 421 17.29 -0.73 -1.01
C LEU A 421 15.83 -1.17 -0.84
N VAL A 422 15.05 -1.09 -1.92
CA VAL A 422 13.61 -1.34 -1.93
C VAL A 422 13.21 -2.44 -2.91
N ALA A 423 14.18 -3.23 -3.38
CA ALA A 423 13.96 -4.28 -4.38
C ALA A 423 12.88 -5.27 -3.92
N HIS A 424 12.96 -5.73 -2.67
CA HIS A 424 11.99 -6.64 -2.05
C HIS A 424 10.54 -6.09 -2.05
N ILE A 425 10.35 -4.77 -2.09
CA ILE A 425 9.03 -4.12 -2.23
C ILE A 425 8.65 -4.09 -3.71
N THR A 426 9.52 -3.54 -4.55
CA THR A 426 9.22 -3.29 -5.98
C THR A 426 9.08 -4.59 -6.80
N GLU A 427 9.78 -5.65 -6.44
CA GLU A 427 9.62 -6.98 -7.04
C GLU A 427 8.24 -7.57 -6.70
N GLY A 428 7.83 -7.44 -5.43
CA GLY A 428 6.51 -7.85 -4.95
C GLY A 428 5.33 -7.12 -5.59
N GLN A 429 5.59 -5.95 -6.20
CA GLN A 429 4.60 -5.15 -6.91
C GLN A 429 4.28 -5.71 -8.30
N GLY A 430 5.16 -6.47 -8.94
CA GLY A 430 4.83 -7.26 -10.15
C GLY A 430 5.72 -7.06 -11.39
N TYR A 431 7.04 -7.16 -11.28
CA TYR A 431 7.90 -7.35 -12.46
C TYR A 431 8.10 -8.83 -12.80
N GLU A 432 6.99 -9.51 -13.10
CA GLU A 432 6.69 -10.89 -12.72
C GLU A 432 5.94 -10.85 -11.40
N ALA A 433 4.68 -11.25 -11.45
CA ALA A 433 4.02 -11.66 -10.23
C ALA A 433 4.99 -12.65 -9.56
N PRO A 434 5.35 -12.48 -8.27
CA PRO A 434 5.61 -13.66 -7.49
C PRO A 434 4.44 -14.60 -7.82
N PRO A 435 4.69 -15.89 -8.11
CA PRO A 435 3.63 -16.85 -8.37
C PRO A 435 2.47 -16.52 -7.45
N VAL A 436 1.25 -16.39 -8.03
CA VAL A 436 0.00 -16.22 -7.26
C VAL A 436 0.21 -17.10 -6.05
N SER A 437 0.43 -16.48 -4.89
CA SER A 437 0.84 -17.28 -3.76
C SER A 437 -0.42 -17.99 -3.33
N GLU A 438 -0.63 -19.17 -3.90
CA GLU A 438 -1.56 -20.12 -3.37
C GLU A 438 -1.06 -20.36 -1.96
N TYR A 439 -1.93 -20.07 -1.01
CA TYR A 439 -1.67 -20.43 0.36
C TYR A 439 -2.09 -21.89 0.50
N ILE A 440 -1.23 -22.73 1.07
CA ILE A 440 -1.74 -23.94 1.73
C ILE A 440 -2.18 -23.50 3.11
N ASP A 441 -3.43 -23.78 3.45
CA ASP A 441 -3.89 -23.70 4.83
C ASP A 441 -3.13 -24.78 5.61
N LEU A 442 -2.12 -24.37 6.40
CA LEU A 442 -1.49 -25.26 7.37
C LEU A 442 -2.48 -25.57 8.49
N PHE A 443 -3.30 -24.57 8.85
CA PHE A 443 -4.51 -24.73 9.62
C PHE A 443 -5.40 -23.50 9.42
N CYS A 444 -6.60 -23.65 8.87
CA CYS A 444 -7.63 -22.62 8.89
C CYS A 444 -8.99 -23.28 9.12
N GLY A 445 -9.46 -23.27 10.37
CA GLY A 445 -10.66 -24.00 10.73
C GLY A 445 -11.42 -23.36 11.90
N ASP A 446 -12.73 -23.56 11.88
CA ASP A 446 -13.60 -23.21 13.00
C ASP A 446 -13.22 -24.02 14.26
N VAL A 447 -13.43 -23.42 15.42
CA VAL A 447 -13.21 -24.09 16.71
C VAL A 447 -14.24 -25.21 16.86
N PRO A 448 -13.89 -26.45 17.24
CA PRO A 448 -14.85 -27.54 17.37
C PRO A 448 -15.99 -27.23 18.35
N THR A 449 -17.21 -27.69 18.03
CA THR A 449 -18.44 -27.41 18.80
C THR A 449 -18.77 -28.44 19.88
N GLU A 450 -17.94 -29.46 20.08
CA GLU A 450 -18.21 -30.60 20.97
C GLU A 450 -17.09 -30.77 22.02
N ILE A 451 -17.44 -31.01 23.29
CA ILE A 451 -16.48 -31.31 24.37
C ILE A 451 -16.56 -32.81 24.72
N PRO A 452 -15.44 -33.53 24.90
CA PRO A 452 -14.04 -33.06 24.88
C PRO A 452 -13.52 -32.80 23.47
N VAL A 453 -12.81 -31.69 23.29
CA VAL A 453 -12.23 -31.31 22.00
C VAL A 453 -10.91 -32.05 21.81
N VAL A 454 -10.81 -32.80 20.72
CA VAL A 454 -9.52 -33.25 20.17
C VAL A 454 -9.05 -32.16 19.20
N LEU A 455 -7.83 -31.67 19.37
CA LEU A 455 -7.23 -30.72 18.43
C LEU A 455 -7.16 -31.35 17.04
N PRO A 456 -7.53 -30.63 15.96
CA PRO A 456 -7.25 -31.06 14.60
C PRO A 456 -5.77 -31.42 14.45
N GLU A 457 -5.49 -32.52 13.75
CA GLU A 457 -4.13 -33.05 13.60
C GLU A 457 -3.20 -32.00 12.98
N GLU A 458 -3.71 -31.23 12.03
CA GLU A 458 -3.00 -30.15 11.34
C GLU A 458 -2.56 -29.05 12.31
N LEU A 459 -3.43 -28.65 13.23
CA LEU A 459 -3.11 -27.67 14.26
C LEU A 459 -2.16 -28.26 15.32
N SER A 460 -2.38 -29.52 15.70
CA SER A 460 -1.56 -30.23 16.68
C SER A 460 -0.12 -30.39 16.20
N ASN A 461 0.10 -30.59 14.91
CA ASN A 461 1.43 -30.77 14.32
C ASN A 461 2.25 -29.48 14.28
N LEU A 462 1.61 -28.32 14.32
CA LEU A 462 2.29 -27.02 14.36
C LEU A 462 2.74 -26.65 15.77
N ILE A 463 2.10 -27.18 16.81
CA ILE A 463 2.39 -26.82 18.21
C ILE A 463 3.60 -27.63 18.70
N THR A 464 4.64 -26.93 19.14
CA THR A 464 5.87 -27.54 19.67
C THR A 464 6.06 -27.35 21.17
N ASP A 465 5.43 -26.33 21.76
CA ASP A 465 5.35 -26.13 23.21
C ASP A 465 4.01 -25.49 23.61
N GLY A 466 3.55 -25.76 24.83
CA GLY A 466 2.24 -25.35 25.33
C GLY A 466 1.07 -26.19 24.79
N ALA A 467 -0.16 -25.72 25.00
CA ALA A 467 -1.37 -26.41 24.55
C ALA A 467 -2.52 -25.43 24.25
N LEU A 468 -3.36 -25.79 23.28
CA LEU A 468 -4.63 -25.13 23.02
C LEU A 468 -5.78 -25.96 23.59
N GLY A 469 -6.58 -25.35 24.46
CA GLY A 469 -7.89 -25.86 24.86
C GLY A 469 -9.01 -25.18 24.09
N THR A 470 -10.25 -25.53 24.39
CA THR A 470 -11.42 -24.78 23.93
C THR A 470 -12.13 -24.09 25.07
N GLU A 471 -12.75 -22.96 24.77
CA GLU A 471 -13.52 -22.16 25.70
C GLU A 471 -14.92 -21.88 25.13
N ASP A 472 -15.95 -22.21 25.90
CA ASP A 472 -17.31 -21.74 25.63
C ASP A 472 -17.39 -20.24 25.91
N ARG A 473 -17.76 -19.49 24.87
CA ARG A 473 -17.94 -18.03 24.87
C ARG A 473 -19.43 -17.63 24.81
N THR A 474 -20.36 -18.57 24.94
CA THR A 474 -21.79 -18.29 24.95
C THR A 474 -22.14 -17.28 26.05
N GLY A 475 -22.76 -16.17 25.67
CA GLY A 475 -23.17 -15.10 26.59
C GLY A 475 -22.04 -14.17 27.06
N LYS A 476 -20.82 -14.28 26.53
CA LYS A 476 -19.77 -13.29 26.74
C LYS A 476 -19.95 -12.09 25.79
N THR A 477 -19.54 -10.90 26.23
CA THR A 477 -19.77 -9.62 25.54
C THR A 477 -18.58 -9.15 24.70
N ASP A 478 -17.70 -10.06 24.29
CA ASP A 478 -16.58 -9.75 23.42
C ASP A 478 -17.00 -9.77 21.94
N GLY A 479 -16.57 -8.76 21.18
CA GLY A 479 -16.99 -8.55 19.78
C GLY A 479 -16.37 -9.51 18.75
N CYS A 480 -15.69 -10.58 19.17
CA CYS A 480 -15.08 -11.54 18.26
C CYS A 480 -16.05 -12.68 17.95
N PHE A 481 -16.78 -12.60 16.84
CA PHE A 481 -17.68 -13.68 16.44
C PHE A 481 -16.89 -14.83 15.80
N SER A 482 -16.89 -15.99 16.47
CA SER A 482 -16.84 -17.30 15.81
C SER A 482 -18.27 -17.75 15.53
N ASN A 483 -18.49 -18.54 14.48
CA ASN A 483 -19.84 -18.96 14.06
C ASN A 483 -20.56 -19.85 15.08
N ASN A 484 -19.89 -20.26 16.17
CA ASN A 484 -20.36 -21.32 17.05
C ASN A 484 -20.19 -21.04 18.56
N ASN A 485 -19.90 -19.80 18.96
CA ASN A 485 -19.68 -19.40 20.36
C ASN A 485 -18.50 -20.11 21.06
N PHE A 486 -17.59 -20.78 20.35
CA PHE A 486 -16.38 -21.36 20.93
C PHE A 486 -15.12 -20.67 20.43
N ALA A 487 -14.06 -20.69 21.24
CA ALA A 487 -12.74 -20.16 20.88
C ALA A 487 -11.62 -21.11 21.32
N TRP A 488 -10.50 -21.14 20.59
CA TRP A 488 -9.27 -21.75 21.10
C TRP A 488 -8.77 -20.94 22.30
N ARG A 489 -8.16 -21.59 23.28
CA ARG A 489 -7.77 -20.96 24.55
C ARG A 489 -6.37 -21.37 24.97
N THR A 490 -5.53 -20.39 25.31
CA THR A 490 -4.20 -20.63 25.88
C THR A 490 -3.73 -19.45 26.73
N SER A 491 -2.70 -19.67 27.54
CA SER A 491 -1.88 -18.62 28.17
C SER A 491 -0.47 -18.52 27.58
N ASP A 492 -0.01 -19.60 26.92
CA ASP A 492 1.30 -19.73 26.29
C ASP A 492 1.23 -20.89 25.27
N VAL A 493 1.59 -20.61 24.02
CA VAL A 493 1.70 -21.64 22.97
C VAL A 493 2.79 -21.23 21.99
N THR A 494 3.58 -22.21 21.56
CA THR A 494 4.60 -22.04 20.54
C THR A 494 4.23 -22.85 19.32
N PHE A 495 4.19 -22.19 18.16
CA PHE A 495 4.07 -22.83 16.86
C PHE A 495 5.42 -22.87 16.18
N THR A 496 5.82 -24.02 15.64
CA THR A 496 6.90 -24.11 14.67
C THR A 496 6.30 -24.07 13.28
N LEU A 497 6.66 -23.03 12.54
CA LEU A 497 6.06 -22.68 11.27
C LEU A 497 7.10 -22.82 10.17
N PRO A 498 6.73 -23.39 9.01
CA PRO A 498 7.64 -23.43 7.88
C PRO A 498 7.90 -21.99 7.35
N ALA A 499 8.96 -21.84 6.56
CA ALA A 499 9.28 -20.57 5.93
C ALA A 499 8.10 -20.01 5.11
N ASN A 500 8.02 -18.67 5.04
CA ASN A 500 6.99 -17.93 4.31
C ASN A 500 5.56 -18.22 4.80
N THR A 501 5.38 -18.37 6.11
CA THR A 501 4.06 -18.53 6.73
C THR A 501 3.40 -17.18 7.02
N VAL A 502 2.11 -17.08 6.74
CA VAL A 502 1.22 -15.98 7.09
C VAL A 502 0.24 -16.46 8.15
N ILE A 503 0.02 -15.64 9.18
CA ILE A 503 -0.88 -15.94 10.29
C ILE A 503 -1.89 -14.83 10.40
N SER A 504 -3.15 -15.20 10.52
CA SER A 504 -4.25 -14.32 10.86
C SER A 504 -4.98 -14.88 12.07
N ALA A 505 -5.14 -14.05 13.10
CA ALA A 505 -5.79 -14.41 14.35
C ALA A 505 -6.61 -13.24 14.88
N ASN A 506 -7.67 -13.52 15.62
CA ASN A 506 -8.31 -12.54 16.50
C ASN A 506 -8.01 -12.94 17.94
N PHE A 507 -7.69 -11.97 18.80
CA PHE A 507 -7.51 -12.20 20.23
C PHE A 507 -8.61 -11.51 21.04
N ALA A 508 -9.14 -12.25 22.02
CA ALA A 508 -10.16 -11.77 22.95
C ALA A 508 -9.84 -12.18 24.39
N SER A 509 -10.24 -11.38 25.38
CA SER A 509 -10.09 -11.76 26.78
C SER A 509 -11.17 -11.19 27.68
N ASN A 510 -11.30 -11.76 28.89
CA ASN A 510 -12.13 -11.20 29.95
C ASN A 510 -11.23 -10.40 30.92
N GLY A 511 -11.27 -9.08 30.78
CA GLY A 511 -10.36 -8.14 31.46
C GLY A 511 -9.35 -7.49 30.51
N THR A 512 -8.48 -6.64 31.07
CA THR A 512 -7.38 -6.00 30.31
C THR A 512 -6.12 -6.87 30.35
N ARG A 513 -5.50 -7.18 29.21
CA ARG A 513 -4.36 -8.10 29.08
C ARG A 513 -3.38 -7.64 28.02
N PHE A 514 -2.16 -8.16 28.09
CA PHE A 514 -1.15 -7.99 27.04
C PHE A 514 -0.87 -9.34 26.39
N VAL A 515 -1.00 -9.40 25.06
CA VAL A 515 -0.55 -10.56 24.26
C VAL A 515 0.77 -10.21 23.59
N HIS A 516 1.80 -11.00 23.87
CA HIS A 516 3.12 -10.86 23.28
C HIS A 516 3.32 -11.93 22.22
N LEU A 517 3.84 -11.51 21.06
CA LEU A 517 4.25 -12.40 19.98
C LEU A 517 5.78 -12.38 19.92
N THR A 518 6.43 -13.53 20.05
CA THR A 518 7.90 -13.64 19.98
C THR A 518 8.26 -14.52 18.80
N LEU A 519 9.27 -14.14 18.03
CA LEU A 519 9.75 -14.88 16.87
C LEU A 519 11.22 -15.28 17.12
N ASP A 520 11.52 -16.58 17.11
CA ASP A 520 12.89 -17.12 17.27
C ASP A 520 13.64 -16.57 18.49
N GLU A 521 12.94 -16.50 19.63
CA GLU A 521 13.42 -15.96 20.91
C GLU A 521 13.76 -14.46 20.93
N GLU A 522 13.62 -13.76 19.79
CA GLU A 522 13.66 -12.31 19.70
C GLU A 522 12.22 -11.74 19.81
N PRO A 523 11.99 -10.67 20.58
CA PRO A 523 10.68 -10.04 20.65
C PRO A 523 10.35 -9.46 19.27
N TYR A 524 9.50 -10.17 18.51
CA TYR A 524 8.77 -9.56 17.41
C TYR A 524 7.94 -8.45 18.05
N GLY A 525 8.34 -7.19 17.88
CA GLY A 525 8.04 -6.07 18.79
C GLY A 525 6.57 -5.63 18.95
N ASN A 526 5.60 -6.50 18.69
CA ASN A 526 4.17 -6.23 18.81
C ASN A 526 3.61 -6.82 20.10
N THR A 527 3.32 -5.92 21.05
CA THR A 527 2.48 -6.22 22.22
C THR A 527 1.07 -5.71 21.95
N TYR A 528 0.07 -6.60 22.04
CA TYR A 528 -1.33 -6.25 21.83
C TYR A 528 -2.04 -6.08 23.17
N ASN A 529 -2.62 -4.91 23.39
CA ASN A 529 -3.39 -4.62 24.60
C ASN A 529 -4.85 -5.00 24.38
N LEU A 530 -5.25 -6.18 24.86
CA LEU A 530 -6.64 -6.62 24.83
C LEU A 530 -7.40 -5.88 25.94
N LYS A 531 -8.32 -4.99 25.57
CA LYS A 531 -9.23 -4.37 26.53
C LYS A 531 -10.38 -5.33 26.83
N ASN A 532 -10.99 -5.19 28.01
CA ASN A 532 -12.15 -6.01 28.36
C ASN A 532 -13.27 -5.84 27.32
N GLY A 533 -13.69 -6.92 26.68
CA GLY A 533 -14.70 -6.90 25.62
C GLY A 533 -14.22 -6.41 24.25
N SER A 534 -12.91 -6.15 24.04
CA SER A 534 -12.36 -5.83 22.71
C SER A 534 -11.93 -7.08 21.93
N CYS A 535 -11.79 -6.89 20.62
CA CYS A 535 -11.27 -7.88 19.68
C CYS A 535 -10.04 -7.28 19.02
N GLU A 536 -8.86 -7.83 19.26
CA GLU A 536 -7.63 -7.35 18.62
C GLU A 536 -7.23 -8.31 17.50
N PRO A 537 -7.36 -7.90 16.22
CA PRO A 537 -6.91 -8.69 15.09
C PRO A 537 -5.40 -8.62 14.94
N VAL A 538 -4.81 -9.76 14.61
CA VAL A 538 -3.39 -9.93 14.38
C VAL A 538 -3.20 -10.52 13.00
N PHE A 539 -2.33 -9.86 12.24
CA PHE A 539 -1.82 -10.35 10.97
C PHE A 539 -0.31 -10.34 11.05
N LEU A 540 0.31 -11.51 10.89
CA LEU A 540 1.75 -11.68 10.82
C LEU A 540 2.11 -12.28 9.47
N ASP A 541 3.09 -11.68 8.82
CA ASP A 541 3.67 -12.21 7.59
C ASP A 541 5.15 -12.48 7.86
N LEU A 542 5.53 -13.76 7.84
CA LEU A 542 6.88 -14.23 8.15
C LEU A 542 7.73 -14.41 6.88
N ASN A 543 7.46 -13.64 5.82
CA ASN A 543 8.28 -13.64 4.60
C ASN A 543 9.79 -13.56 4.97
N ASN A 544 10.58 -14.50 4.42
CA ASN A 544 12.03 -14.63 4.61
C ASN A 544 12.52 -15.11 5.99
N ALA A 545 11.64 -15.54 6.92
CA ALA A 545 12.09 -16.26 8.10
C ALA A 545 12.33 -17.74 7.77
N GLU A 546 13.53 -18.25 8.07
CA GLU A 546 13.79 -19.70 8.00
C GLU A 546 13.16 -20.38 9.22
N ASN A 547 12.13 -21.21 9.00
CA ASN A 547 11.52 -22.06 10.04
C ASN A 547 11.29 -21.37 11.39
N ALA A 548 10.40 -20.37 11.39
CA ALA A 548 10.09 -19.53 12.53
C ALA A 548 9.40 -20.25 13.69
N GLN A 549 9.82 -19.96 14.93
CA GLN A 549 9.05 -20.24 16.14
C GLN A 549 8.22 -19.02 16.54
N LEU A 550 6.90 -19.10 16.39
CA LEU A 550 5.99 -18.10 16.94
C LEU A 550 5.51 -18.52 18.33
N ARG A 551 5.91 -17.77 19.36
CA ARG A 551 5.37 -17.91 20.71
C ARG A 551 4.32 -16.84 20.98
N ILE A 552 3.16 -17.25 21.50
CA ILE A 552 2.05 -16.36 21.88
C ILE A 552 1.84 -16.46 23.39
N GLN A 553 2.10 -15.37 24.11
CA GLN A 553 2.02 -15.32 25.57
C GLN A 553 1.06 -14.25 26.07
N SER A 554 0.43 -14.47 27.22
CA SER A 554 -0.42 -13.49 27.89
C SER A 554 0.10 -13.11 29.27
N PHE A 555 0.13 -11.80 29.54
CA PHE A 555 0.52 -11.24 30.82
C PHE A 555 -0.67 -10.53 31.49
N GLY A 556 -0.79 -10.71 32.81
CA GLY A 556 -1.66 -9.89 33.63
C GLY A 556 -1.18 -8.43 33.68
N SER A 557 -2.02 -7.51 34.15
CA SER A 557 -1.64 -6.11 34.33
C SER A 557 -0.52 -5.89 35.37
N ASP A 558 -0.25 -6.91 36.17
CA ASP A 558 0.83 -7.00 37.16
C ASP A 558 2.14 -7.58 36.58
N GLY A 559 2.18 -7.85 35.26
CA GLY A 559 3.35 -8.38 34.57
C GLY A 559 3.62 -9.86 34.82
N ILE A 560 2.72 -10.54 35.54
CA ILE A 560 2.88 -11.95 35.87
C ILE A 560 2.04 -12.83 34.91
N THR A 561 2.60 -13.95 34.44
CA THR A 561 1.96 -14.90 33.51
C THR A 561 0.81 -15.67 34.18
N TYR A 562 -0.38 -15.07 34.29
CA TYR A 562 -1.44 -15.68 35.11
C TYR A 562 -2.85 -15.65 34.49
N SER A 563 -3.02 -15.53 33.16
CA SER A 563 -4.37 -15.62 32.59
C SER A 563 -4.46 -16.03 31.13
N GLN A 564 -5.42 -16.93 30.84
CA GLN A 564 -5.75 -17.42 29.51
C GLN A 564 -6.49 -16.35 28.67
N PHE A 565 -6.24 -16.35 27.37
CA PHE A 565 -6.96 -15.57 26.35
C PHE A 565 -7.57 -16.52 25.31
N SER A 566 -8.46 -15.97 24.48
CA SER A 566 -9.19 -16.73 23.47
C SER A 566 -8.75 -16.32 22.05
N ILE A 567 -8.66 -17.29 21.14
CA ILE A 567 -8.31 -17.15 19.72
C ILE A 567 -9.49 -17.66 18.85
N PRO A 568 -10.54 -16.85 18.63
CA PRO A 568 -11.75 -17.29 17.93
C PRO A 568 -11.56 -17.64 16.45
N ASN A 569 -10.63 -16.97 15.74
CA ASN A 569 -10.42 -17.16 14.30
C ASN A 569 -8.92 -17.32 14.00
N LEU A 570 -8.35 -18.50 14.27
CA LEU A 570 -6.94 -18.79 13.96
C LEU A 570 -6.82 -19.38 12.56
N CYS A 571 -6.00 -18.76 11.72
CA CYS A 571 -5.68 -19.25 10.39
C CYS A 571 -4.19 -19.04 10.11
N ILE A 572 -3.48 -20.14 9.85
CA ILE A 572 -2.06 -20.27 9.58
C ILE A 572 -1.92 -20.82 8.17
N ARG A 573 -1.22 -20.08 7.32
CA ARG A 573 -1.13 -20.34 5.89
C ARG A 573 0.31 -20.31 5.43
N GLN A 574 0.75 -21.32 4.71
CA GLN A 574 2.06 -21.27 4.05
C GLN A 574 1.90 -20.68 2.65
N LYS A 575 2.68 -19.66 2.34
CA LYS A 575 2.79 -19.10 0.99
C LYS A 575 3.50 -20.11 0.08
N ILE A 576 2.81 -20.65 -0.92
CA ILE A 576 3.46 -21.48 -1.94
C ILE A 576 4.08 -20.56 -2.99
N ALA A 577 5.40 -20.65 -3.16
CA ALA A 577 6.06 -20.11 -4.33
C ALA A 577 6.20 -21.20 -5.39
N MET A 578 5.51 -21.03 -6.52
CA MET A 578 5.87 -21.71 -7.75
C MET A 578 6.99 -20.97 -8.48
N SER A 579 8.17 -21.56 -8.56
CA SER A 579 9.27 -20.97 -9.34
C SER A 579 9.26 -21.52 -10.76
N VAL A 580 9.05 -20.64 -11.73
CA VAL A 580 9.33 -20.91 -13.14
C VAL A 580 10.72 -20.36 -13.44
N LYS A 581 11.74 -21.22 -13.48
CA LYS A 581 13.09 -20.80 -13.86
C LYS A 581 13.28 -20.93 -15.37
N THR A 582 13.55 -19.81 -16.03
CA THR A 582 13.97 -19.79 -17.43
C THR A 582 15.50 -19.75 -17.50
N VAL A 583 16.14 -20.83 -17.95
CA VAL A 583 17.60 -20.84 -18.19
C VAL A 583 17.86 -20.45 -19.64
N LYS A 584 18.58 -19.34 -19.85
CA LYS A 584 19.16 -18.98 -21.15
C LYS A 584 20.57 -19.57 -21.25
N ASP A 585 20.74 -20.55 -22.11
CA ASP A 585 22.03 -20.93 -22.69
C ASP A 585 21.91 -20.77 -24.22
N ASP A 586 22.99 -20.40 -24.90
CA ASP A 586 23.06 -19.89 -26.28
C ASP A 586 22.54 -20.85 -27.36
N ARG A 587 22.03 -22.03 -26.99
CA ARG A 587 21.50 -23.04 -27.91
C ARG A 587 20.19 -23.71 -27.47
N ILE A 588 19.67 -23.46 -26.25
CA ILE A 588 18.43 -24.06 -25.73
C ILE A 588 17.76 -23.10 -24.74
N SER A 589 16.48 -22.77 -24.91
CA SER A 589 15.70 -22.17 -23.82
C SER A 589 15.01 -23.28 -23.02
N GLN A 590 15.31 -23.35 -21.73
CA GLN A 590 14.72 -24.33 -20.81
C GLN A 590 13.72 -23.62 -19.90
N VAL A 591 12.51 -24.17 -19.79
CA VAL A 591 11.56 -23.82 -18.72
C VAL A 591 11.62 -24.95 -17.70
N ILE A 592 12.02 -24.62 -16.46
CA ILE A 592 11.97 -25.50 -15.31
C ILE A 592 10.82 -25.04 -14.43
N ILE A 593 9.85 -25.91 -14.22
CA ILE A 593 8.78 -25.69 -13.25
C ILE A 593 9.18 -26.42 -11.97
N THR A 594 9.47 -25.67 -10.92
CA THR A 594 9.75 -26.18 -9.56
C THR A 594 8.75 -25.59 -8.57
N ARG A 595 8.34 -26.41 -7.60
CA ARG A 595 7.77 -25.94 -6.33
C ARG A 595 8.90 -26.08 -5.31
N ASP A 596 9.08 -25.10 -4.44
CA ASP A 596 10.05 -25.26 -3.35
C ASP A 596 9.64 -26.45 -2.47
N GLU A 597 10.61 -27.35 -2.22
CA GLU A 597 10.71 -28.57 -1.39
C GLU A 597 9.50 -29.51 -1.14
N ILE A 598 8.28 -29.24 -1.63
CA ILE A 598 7.04 -29.97 -1.30
C ILE A 598 6.39 -30.59 -2.56
N ILE A 599 7.16 -31.24 -3.45
CA ILE A 599 6.58 -32.16 -4.47
C ILE A 599 7.27 -33.51 -4.40
N ALA A 600 6.89 -34.32 -3.42
CA ALA A 600 7.08 -35.77 -3.48
C ALA A 600 5.92 -36.49 -4.22
N ASP A 601 4.80 -35.80 -4.52
CA ASP A 601 3.51 -36.47 -4.82
C ASP A 601 2.83 -36.11 -6.16
N ALA A 602 3.48 -35.39 -7.08
CA ALA A 602 2.92 -35.21 -8.42
C ALA A 602 2.89 -36.55 -9.18
N GLN A 603 1.70 -36.98 -9.58
CA GLN A 603 1.50 -38.14 -10.46
C GLN A 603 1.94 -37.83 -11.88
N SER A 604 1.66 -36.62 -12.38
CA SER A 604 2.19 -36.13 -13.66
C SER A 604 2.19 -34.61 -13.78
N ILE A 605 3.03 -34.10 -14.66
CA ILE A 605 3.00 -32.71 -15.13
C ILE A 605 2.73 -32.72 -16.64
N GLU A 606 1.67 -32.04 -17.05
CA GLU A 606 1.18 -31.87 -18.42
C GLU A 606 1.39 -30.42 -18.86
N ILE A 607 1.73 -30.17 -20.12
CA ILE A 607 1.94 -28.82 -20.66
C ILE A 607 1.02 -28.62 -21.84
N TYR A 608 0.22 -27.57 -21.82
CA TYR A 608 -0.73 -27.21 -22.86
C TYR A 608 -0.36 -25.87 -23.49
N ASN A 609 -0.64 -25.69 -24.78
CA ASN A 609 -0.75 -24.33 -25.34
C ASN A 609 -2.11 -23.70 -24.98
N VAL A 610 -2.28 -22.40 -25.23
CA VAL A 610 -3.55 -21.68 -25.01
C VAL A 610 -4.76 -22.25 -25.75
N ASN A 611 -4.54 -23.04 -26.81
CA ASN A 611 -5.61 -23.70 -27.55
C ASN A 611 -6.02 -25.04 -26.94
N GLY A 612 -5.46 -25.42 -25.78
CA GLY A 612 -5.76 -26.66 -25.09
C GLY A 612 -5.07 -27.90 -25.68
N GLN A 613 -4.10 -27.74 -26.58
CA GLN A 613 -3.33 -28.85 -27.12
C GLN A 613 -2.20 -29.23 -26.15
N LEU A 614 -2.15 -30.51 -25.76
CA LEU A 614 -1.06 -31.07 -24.98
C LEU A 614 0.24 -31.09 -25.80
N LEU A 615 1.28 -30.45 -25.27
CA LEU A 615 2.61 -30.33 -25.85
C LEU A 615 3.61 -31.29 -25.19
N LYS A 616 3.49 -31.51 -23.87
CA LYS A 616 4.38 -32.40 -23.13
C LYS A 616 3.68 -33.00 -21.91
N LEU A 617 4.06 -34.22 -21.56
CA LEU A 617 3.56 -34.93 -20.38
C LEU A 617 4.72 -35.71 -19.77
N GLN A 618 4.87 -35.66 -18.45
CA GLN A 618 5.83 -36.46 -17.72
C GLN A 618 5.21 -36.99 -16.42
N HIS A 619 5.39 -38.28 -16.15
CA HIS A 619 4.83 -38.95 -14.98
C HIS A 619 5.86 -39.05 -13.85
N HIS A 620 5.39 -39.02 -12.60
CA HIS A 620 6.17 -39.26 -11.39
C HIS A 620 7.41 -38.36 -11.28
N VAL A 621 7.24 -37.05 -11.53
CA VAL A 621 8.34 -36.08 -11.48
C VAL A 621 8.01 -34.89 -10.61
N SER A 622 9.03 -34.38 -9.92
CA SER A 622 9.00 -33.13 -9.15
C SER A 622 9.28 -31.90 -10.00
N SER A 623 9.73 -32.08 -11.24
CA SER A 623 9.93 -31.02 -12.22
C SER A 623 9.78 -31.55 -13.64
N ILE A 624 9.41 -30.68 -14.58
CA ILE A 624 9.41 -30.99 -16.01
C ILE A 624 10.36 -30.04 -16.72
N GLN A 625 11.21 -30.60 -17.57
CA GLN A 625 12.10 -29.81 -18.43
C GLN A 625 11.54 -29.77 -19.85
N ILE A 626 11.43 -28.56 -20.40
CA ILE A 626 10.93 -28.37 -21.77
C ILE A 626 11.96 -27.58 -22.56
N THR A 627 12.47 -28.20 -23.62
CA THR A 627 13.24 -27.53 -24.67
C THR A 627 12.27 -27.16 -25.80
N ASP A 628 12.51 -26.04 -26.48
CA ASP A 628 11.88 -25.75 -27.80
C ASP A 628 10.37 -25.39 -27.86
N LEU A 629 9.78 -24.86 -26.79
CA LEU A 629 8.55 -24.06 -26.88
C LEU A 629 8.74 -22.79 -27.75
N ASN A 630 7.74 -22.43 -28.53
CA ASN A 630 7.74 -21.12 -29.21
C ASN A 630 7.50 -19.99 -28.18
N LYS A 631 7.68 -18.73 -28.58
CA LYS A 631 7.18 -17.60 -27.76
C LYS A 631 5.67 -17.71 -27.63
N GLY A 632 5.16 -17.62 -26.41
CA GLY A 632 3.73 -17.78 -26.18
C GLY A 632 3.35 -18.07 -24.74
N VAL A 633 2.05 -18.17 -24.54
CA VAL A 633 1.43 -18.53 -23.26
C VAL A 633 1.19 -20.04 -23.23
N TYR A 634 1.48 -20.65 -22.10
CA TYR A 634 1.34 -22.08 -21.86
C TYR A 634 0.64 -22.31 -20.53
N ILE A 635 0.05 -23.50 -20.36
CA ILE A 635 -0.55 -23.95 -19.12
C ILE A 635 0.17 -25.23 -18.71
N ALA A 636 0.82 -25.22 -17.56
CA ALA A 636 1.26 -26.45 -16.90
C ALA A 636 0.13 -26.96 -16.01
N ARG A 637 -0.30 -28.20 -16.23
CA ARG A 637 -1.24 -28.89 -15.36
C ARG A 637 -0.51 -29.95 -14.56
N ILE A 638 -0.53 -29.84 -13.24
CA ILE A 638 0.00 -30.84 -12.33
C ILE A 638 -1.16 -31.71 -11.89
N VAL A 639 -1.01 -33.02 -12.08
CA VAL A 639 -1.95 -34.04 -11.61
C VAL A 639 -1.35 -34.66 -10.36
N LEU A 640 -2.04 -34.56 -9.22
CA LEU A 640 -1.60 -35.16 -7.96
C LEU A 640 -2.06 -36.62 -7.87
N LYS A 641 -1.47 -37.42 -6.97
CA LYS A 641 -1.82 -38.85 -6.78
C LYS A 641 -3.30 -39.08 -6.45
N ASP A 642 -3.97 -38.11 -5.85
CA ASP A 642 -5.40 -38.16 -5.53
C ASP A 642 -6.31 -37.81 -6.73
N GLY A 643 -5.73 -37.47 -7.89
CA GLY A 643 -6.42 -37.12 -9.12
C GLY A 643 -6.81 -35.64 -9.23
N SER A 644 -6.51 -34.81 -8.23
CA SER A 644 -6.68 -33.36 -8.31
C SER A 644 -5.73 -32.74 -9.34
N LYS A 645 -6.13 -31.57 -9.86
CA LYS A 645 -5.46 -30.90 -10.98
C LYS A 645 -5.21 -29.44 -10.65
N GLU A 646 -3.95 -29.05 -10.59
CA GLU A 646 -3.52 -27.65 -10.46
C GLU A 646 -3.07 -27.14 -11.83
N ASN A 647 -3.49 -25.94 -12.24
CA ASN A 647 -3.14 -25.37 -13.55
C ASN A 647 -2.41 -24.05 -13.35
N VAL A 648 -1.29 -23.90 -14.04
CA VAL A 648 -0.37 -22.79 -13.88
C VAL A 648 -0.09 -22.21 -15.24
N LYS A 649 -0.45 -20.95 -15.42
CA LYS A 649 -0.14 -20.24 -16.65
C LYS A 649 1.29 -19.70 -16.59
N PHE A 650 2.09 -19.99 -17.60
CA PHE A 650 3.44 -19.44 -17.74
C PHE A 650 3.65 -18.90 -19.16
N VAL A 651 4.61 -17.98 -19.30
CA VAL A 651 4.94 -17.33 -20.58
C VAL A 651 6.39 -17.66 -20.94
N ARG A 652 6.64 -18.00 -22.20
CA ARG A 652 8.00 -18.09 -22.76
C ARG A 652 8.30 -16.93 -23.70
#